data_AF-A0A959WNK5-F1
#
_entry.id   AF-A0A959WNK5-F1
#
_cell.length_a   1.000
_cell.length_b   1.000
_cell.length_c   1.000
_cell.angle_alpha   90.00
_cell.angle_beta   90.00
_cell.angle_gamma   90.00
#
_symmetry.space_group_name_H-M   'P 1'
#
loop_
_entity.id
_entity.type
_entity.pdbx_description
1 polymer ?
#
loop_
_entity_poly.entity_id
_entity_poly.type
_entity_poly.pdbx_seq_one_letter_code
_entity_poly.pdbx_strand_id
1 'polypeptide(L)'
;MRTLFRPQVLAVVLVLLFAVLLIAFELGAEITVKTAFYDALGMGDVYRLRWRWGLLLGGMGVIATIVLALPVWLLSRKARVAMPEAPRPKRPTGPLTEEEIERLTERFSSVDINELTFEETPQPPQDESAQARRVIRQIGWVGTAVTLLLVAGVLIPSLVAARDPLLAAWNAASFGVNDPVFGRDISFFLLVEPAIRHIVQLVATATFLATAGVVATGAGIWQTQRQHGALLESRATLDRTMRYGFIMGGLFLLCMAVLLWLSRYTMLVRPGEVLAGAGEAARRIDIPTRGVAAIVLGLLSVGLMLLSITPIRRRVSVTRVGAAAIAGAGVWAATGLVLTVLASPWWLVLTIPAVAAIVLLVGRRSERWARQDIPLWAVPVFCGVSAIVLAAIGPVGALLNDAIVLRGNTLEVERGNLGNTLSATRAATGLDQAAVRRATYRPGGVTQAAIQSAPASVDSLRFLDARPAQQACQRFEAPRDYYTCDDVDLDRDIAPDGTKRTLFVMGREIDYSVSNAGEFQRRHFTYTHGYGVVTAPVNRIDKAGRPAWIARGFPQRGLTPPLKQPGIYFGARAGMPWAVVNTRSSVVDGLENVTDATWCVNEDAELCGGKGGTGIRIGGGWRRLAITKFLGGLPYIGGGRRIWNATSGGDRAIAGPDSYLL
;
A
#
# COMPACT_ATOMS: atom_id res chain seq x y z
N MET A 1 38.67 10.65 -24.86
CA MET A 1 38.15 9.29 -25.11
C MET A 1 38.88 8.16 -24.35
N ARG A 2 40.06 8.36 -23.72
CA ARG A 2 40.76 7.31 -22.94
C ARG A 2 40.29 7.06 -21.49
N THR A 3 39.34 7.83 -20.97
CA THR A 3 38.84 7.71 -19.58
C THR A 3 37.65 6.76 -19.42
N LEU A 4 37.06 6.27 -20.52
CA LEU A 4 35.91 5.35 -20.49
C LEU A 4 36.32 3.86 -20.32
N PHE A 5 37.60 3.52 -20.48
CA PHE A 5 38.12 2.14 -20.44
C PHE A 5 38.90 1.82 -19.16
N ARG A 6 38.42 2.25 -17.99
CA ARG A 6 38.86 1.62 -16.73
C ARG A 6 38.04 0.35 -16.53
N PRO A 7 38.64 -0.82 -16.19
CA PRO A 7 37.91 -2.07 -16.00
C PRO A 7 36.80 -1.95 -14.94
N GLN A 8 36.98 -1.06 -13.95
CA GLN A 8 35.97 -0.71 -12.95
C GLN A 8 34.74 0.00 -13.54
N VAL A 9 34.92 0.88 -14.53
CA VAL A 9 33.81 1.59 -15.19
C VAL A 9 33.04 0.61 -16.09
N LEU A 10 33.74 -0.26 -16.80
CA LEU A 10 33.13 -1.31 -17.62
C LEU A 10 32.30 -2.29 -16.77
N ALA A 11 32.82 -2.72 -15.61
CA ALA A 11 32.09 -3.57 -14.68
C ALA A 11 30.80 -2.91 -14.17
N VAL A 12 30.86 -1.63 -13.77
CA VAL A 12 29.67 -0.88 -13.33
C VAL A 12 28.64 -0.74 -14.45
N VAL A 13 29.08 -0.43 -15.68
CA VAL A 13 28.19 -0.34 -16.85
C VAL A 13 27.54 -1.69 -17.16
N LEU A 14 28.29 -2.79 -17.10
CA LEU A 14 27.75 -4.13 -17.31
C LEU A 14 26.73 -4.53 -16.24
N VAL A 15 26.99 -4.21 -14.97
CA VAL A 15 26.04 -4.46 -13.87
C VAL A 15 24.77 -3.64 -14.04
N LEU A 16 24.88 -2.36 -14.42
CA LEU A 16 23.72 -1.51 -14.69
C LEU A 16 22.92 -2.00 -15.90
N LEU A 17 23.61 -2.39 -16.99
CA LEU A 17 22.98 -2.96 -18.17
C LEU A 17 22.25 -4.26 -17.82
N PHE A 18 22.88 -5.14 -17.05
CA PHE A 18 22.26 -6.38 -16.58
C PHE A 18 21.03 -6.10 -15.72
N ALA A 19 21.10 -5.14 -14.79
CA ALA A 19 19.95 -4.73 -13.98
C ALA A 19 18.80 -4.18 -14.85
N VAL A 20 19.10 -3.34 -15.84
CA VAL A 20 18.10 -2.81 -16.79
C VAL A 20 17.46 -3.93 -17.60
N LEU A 21 18.25 -4.87 -18.10
CA LEU A 21 17.74 -6.03 -18.83
C LEU A 21 16.88 -6.93 -17.95
N LEU A 22 17.26 -7.12 -16.69
CA LEU A 22 16.48 -7.90 -15.73
C LEU A 22 15.15 -7.22 -15.42
N ILE A 23 15.14 -5.91 -15.20
CA ILE A 23 13.91 -5.14 -15.00
C ILE A 23 13.02 -5.19 -16.24
N ALA A 24 13.59 -5.02 -17.44
CA ALA A 24 12.85 -5.11 -18.70
C ALA A 24 12.25 -6.51 -18.91
N PHE A 25 12.98 -7.56 -18.51
CA PHE A 25 12.53 -8.93 -18.55
C PHE A 25 11.37 -9.19 -17.57
N GLU A 26 11.49 -8.76 -16.31
CA GLU A 26 10.43 -8.83 -15.30
C GLU A 26 9.15 -8.15 -15.79
N LEU A 27 9.28 -6.90 -16.21
CA LEU A 27 8.16 -6.08 -16.65
C LEU A 27 7.51 -6.64 -17.93
N GLY A 28 8.33 -7.05 -18.89
CA GLY A 28 7.84 -7.68 -20.11
C GLY A 28 7.08 -8.97 -19.84
N ALA A 29 7.58 -9.80 -18.92
CA ALA A 29 6.94 -11.06 -18.57
C ALA A 29 5.58 -10.81 -17.91
N GLU A 30 5.54 -9.90 -16.94
CA GLU A 30 4.31 -9.52 -16.24
C GLU A 30 3.27 -8.93 -17.21
N ILE A 31 3.68 -8.02 -18.10
CA ILE A 31 2.79 -7.43 -19.11
C ILE A 31 2.23 -8.52 -20.02
N THR A 32 3.06 -9.44 -20.49
CA THR A 32 2.64 -10.49 -21.42
C THR A 32 1.58 -11.40 -20.80
N VAL A 33 1.81 -11.84 -19.56
CA VAL A 33 0.87 -12.73 -18.85
C VAL A 33 -0.42 -12.00 -18.50
N LYS A 34 -0.34 -10.77 -17.96
CA LYS A 34 -1.54 -10.00 -17.61
C LYS A 34 -2.36 -9.61 -18.84
N THR A 35 -1.72 -9.22 -19.94
CA THR A 35 -2.45 -8.93 -21.18
C THR A 35 -3.23 -10.16 -21.62
N ALA A 36 -2.58 -11.33 -21.66
CA ALA A 36 -3.22 -12.57 -22.05
C ALA A 36 -4.34 -13.01 -21.08
N PHE A 37 -4.18 -12.78 -19.78
CA PHE A 37 -5.21 -13.03 -18.77
C PHE A 37 -6.45 -12.17 -18.98
N TYR A 38 -6.27 -10.86 -19.15
CA TYR A 38 -7.39 -9.95 -19.36
C TYR A 38 -8.05 -10.16 -20.73
N ASP A 39 -7.29 -10.49 -21.76
CA ASP A 39 -7.83 -10.85 -23.08
C ASP A 39 -8.69 -12.13 -22.99
N ALA A 40 -8.26 -13.15 -22.23
CA ALA A 40 -9.04 -14.37 -22.01
C ALA A 40 -10.39 -14.09 -21.30
N LEU A 41 -10.42 -13.11 -20.40
CA LEU A 41 -11.64 -12.66 -19.74
C LEU A 41 -12.51 -11.72 -20.60
N GLY A 42 -12.13 -11.42 -21.84
CA GLY A 42 -12.80 -10.41 -22.67
C GLY A 42 -12.62 -8.96 -22.16
N MET A 43 -11.67 -8.73 -21.25
CA MET A 43 -11.37 -7.45 -20.59
C MET A 43 -10.05 -6.82 -21.07
N GLY A 44 -9.57 -7.18 -22.26
CA GLY A 44 -8.30 -6.68 -22.81
C GLY A 44 -8.19 -5.16 -22.88
N ASP A 45 -9.28 -4.48 -23.25
CA ASP A 45 -9.34 -3.02 -23.28
C ASP A 45 -9.20 -2.39 -21.88
N VAL A 46 -9.77 -3.03 -20.85
CA VAL A 46 -9.65 -2.60 -19.46
C VAL A 46 -8.18 -2.64 -19.03
N TYR A 47 -7.45 -3.70 -19.37
CA TYR A 47 -6.02 -3.79 -19.07
C TYR A 47 -5.19 -2.73 -19.79
N ARG A 48 -5.44 -2.50 -21.09
CA ARG A 48 -4.76 -1.45 -21.87
C ARG A 48 -5.02 -0.06 -21.30
N LEU A 49 -6.25 0.25 -20.90
CA LEU A 49 -6.60 1.50 -20.24
C LEU A 49 -5.83 1.63 -18.91
N ARG A 50 -5.88 0.58 -18.09
CA ARG A 50 -5.20 0.47 -16.79
C ARG A 50 -3.67 0.67 -16.96
N TRP A 51 -3.07 0.13 -18.02
CA TRP A 51 -1.66 0.33 -18.33
C TRP A 51 -1.33 1.78 -18.74
N ARG A 52 -2.11 2.38 -19.65
CA ARG A 52 -1.92 3.77 -20.11
C ARG A 52 -1.98 4.77 -18.97
N TRP A 53 -2.92 4.61 -18.05
CA TRP A 53 -3.01 5.42 -16.84
C TRP A 53 -1.80 5.24 -15.92
N GLY A 54 -1.28 4.01 -15.81
CA GLY A 54 -0.04 3.74 -15.09
C GLY A 54 1.15 4.53 -15.66
N LEU A 55 1.32 4.57 -16.99
CA LEU A 55 2.38 5.33 -17.64
C LEU A 55 2.25 6.84 -17.42
N LEU A 56 1.03 7.38 -17.55
CA LEU A 56 0.76 8.80 -17.31
C LEU A 56 1.10 9.21 -15.86
N LEU A 57 0.64 8.41 -14.89
CA LEU A 57 0.91 8.62 -13.47
C LEU A 57 2.40 8.48 -13.16
N GLY A 58 3.08 7.50 -13.74
CA GLY A 58 4.53 7.36 -13.63
C GLY A 58 5.28 8.59 -14.15
N GLY A 59 4.89 9.12 -15.31
CA GLY A 59 5.44 10.35 -15.89
C GLY A 59 5.22 11.58 -15.00
N MET A 60 4.02 11.74 -14.44
CA MET A 60 3.74 12.78 -13.44
C MET A 60 4.62 12.65 -12.20
N GLY A 61 4.86 11.42 -11.73
CA GLY A 61 5.75 11.14 -10.61
C GLY A 61 7.19 11.58 -10.86
N VAL A 62 7.70 11.39 -12.08
CA VAL A 62 9.04 11.88 -12.48
C VAL A 62 9.11 13.40 -12.40
N ILE A 63 8.12 14.11 -12.95
CA ILE A 63 8.07 15.58 -12.91
C ILE A 63 8.01 16.08 -11.47
N ALA A 64 7.14 15.49 -10.64
CA ALA A 64 7.02 15.85 -9.24
C ALA A 64 8.31 15.62 -8.45
N THR A 65 9.04 14.53 -8.70
CA THR A 65 10.36 14.27 -8.09
C THR A 65 11.38 15.35 -8.44
N ILE A 66 11.42 15.79 -9.71
CA ILE A 66 12.32 16.87 -10.14
C ILE A 66 12.00 18.18 -9.40
N VAL A 67 10.71 18.51 -9.29
CA VAL A 67 10.25 19.72 -8.57
C VAL A 67 10.63 19.65 -7.08
N LEU A 68 10.46 18.50 -6.43
CA LEU A 68 10.77 18.33 -5.01
C LEU A 68 12.27 18.32 -4.70
N ALA A 69 13.13 17.95 -5.66
CA ALA A 69 14.58 18.02 -5.51
C ALA A 69 15.16 19.41 -5.82
N LEU A 70 14.40 20.29 -6.48
CA LEU A 70 14.83 21.64 -6.85
C LEU A 70 15.37 22.47 -5.67
N PRO A 71 14.78 22.46 -4.46
CA PRO A 71 15.31 23.22 -3.32
C PRO A 71 16.71 22.76 -2.89
N VAL A 72 16.99 21.45 -2.93
CA VAL A 72 18.31 20.89 -2.61
C VAL A 72 19.35 21.35 -3.64
N TRP A 73 18.98 21.29 -4.92
CA TRP A 73 19.83 21.77 -6.00
C TRP A 73 20.10 23.28 -5.90
N LEU A 74 19.07 24.10 -5.69
CA LEU A 74 19.18 25.55 -5.54
C LEU A 74 20.04 25.94 -4.33
N LEU A 75 19.92 25.22 -3.21
CA LEU A 75 20.74 25.43 -2.03
C LEU A 75 22.22 25.24 -2.36
N SER A 76 22.58 24.14 -3.02
CA SER A 76 23.96 23.85 -3.39
C SER A 76 24.53 24.82 -4.43
N ARG A 77 23.73 25.23 -5.41
CA ARG A 77 24.13 26.18 -6.45
C ARG A 77 24.44 27.54 -5.85
N LYS A 78 23.57 28.05 -4.98
CA LYS A 78 23.75 29.36 -4.33
C LYS A 78 24.90 29.36 -3.32
N ALA A 79 25.14 28.26 -2.62
CA ALA A 79 26.29 28.14 -1.71
C ALA A 79 27.63 28.18 -2.46
N ARG A 80 27.71 27.55 -3.64
CA ARG A 80 28.93 27.52 -4.44
C ARG A 80 29.32 28.89 -5.01
N VAL A 81 28.33 29.65 -5.47
CA VAL A 81 28.54 30.99 -6.04
C VAL A 81 28.91 32.02 -4.96
N ALA A 82 28.55 31.77 -3.70
CA ALA A 82 28.84 32.67 -2.60
C ALA A 82 30.30 32.64 -2.11
N MET A 83 31.04 31.55 -2.37
CA MET A 83 32.45 31.41 -1.95
C MET A 83 33.33 32.42 -2.70
N PRO A 84 34.31 33.07 -2.03
CA PRO A 84 35.13 34.11 -2.64
C PRO A 84 35.95 33.53 -3.78
N GLU A 85 36.04 34.26 -4.89
CA GLU A 85 36.91 33.86 -6.00
C GLU A 85 38.34 34.30 -5.65
N ALA A 86 39.31 33.38 -5.72
CA ALA A 86 40.71 33.72 -5.52
C ALA A 86 41.10 34.85 -6.50
N PRO A 87 41.77 35.93 -6.05
CA PRO A 87 42.20 37.00 -6.94
C PRO A 87 43.12 36.38 -8.01
N ARG A 88 42.74 36.49 -9.28
CA ARG A 88 43.64 36.12 -10.38
C ARG A 88 44.85 37.06 -10.29
N PRO A 89 46.09 36.55 -10.33
CA PRO A 89 47.24 37.43 -10.44
C PRO A 89 47.06 38.26 -11.72
N LYS A 90 46.84 39.57 -11.58
CA LYS A 90 46.90 40.49 -12.70
C LYS A 90 48.35 40.44 -13.18
N ARG A 91 48.62 39.80 -14.32
CA ARG A 91 49.91 40.03 -15.01
C ARG A 91 49.93 41.52 -15.37
N PRO A 92 50.98 42.28 -15.02
CA PRO A 92 51.10 43.66 -15.48
C PRO A 92 51.04 43.65 -17.01
N THR A 93 50.04 44.33 -17.55
CA THR A 93 49.89 44.52 -18.99
C THR A 93 50.80 45.68 -19.39
N GLY A 94 52.07 45.36 -19.70
CA GLY A 94 53.06 46.30 -20.24
C GLY A 94 54.12 46.77 -19.23
N PRO A 95 55.27 47.27 -19.71
CA PRO A 95 56.24 47.96 -18.87
C PRO A 95 55.61 49.22 -18.27
N LEU A 96 55.87 49.46 -16.98
CA LEU A 96 55.40 50.66 -16.26
C LEU A 96 55.95 51.91 -16.96
N THR A 97 55.11 52.93 -17.10
CA THR A 97 55.53 54.22 -17.67
C THR A 97 56.40 54.98 -16.65
N GLU A 98 57.36 55.80 -17.11
CA GLU A 98 58.26 56.60 -16.23
C GLU A 98 57.48 57.44 -15.22
N GLU A 99 56.31 57.96 -15.62
CA GLU A 99 55.41 58.75 -14.79
C GLU A 99 54.72 57.92 -13.68
N GLU A 100 54.50 56.62 -13.88
CA GLU A 100 54.00 55.70 -12.86
C GLU A 100 55.08 55.32 -11.84
N ILE A 101 56.33 55.23 -12.29
CA ILE A 101 57.48 54.96 -11.41
C ILE A 101 57.68 56.15 -10.47
N GLU A 102 57.69 57.38 -11.00
CA GLU A 102 57.87 58.59 -10.20
C GLU A 102 56.73 58.80 -9.18
N ARG A 103 55.47 58.56 -9.57
CA ARG A 103 54.32 58.59 -8.66
C ARG A 103 54.37 57.51 -7.58
N LEU A 104 54.93 56.34 -7.86
CA LEU A 104 55.11 55.30 -6.86
C LEU A 104 56.26 55.66 -5.91
N THR A 105 57.36 56.22 -6.42
CA THR A 105 58.50 56.65 -5.59
C THR A 105 58.13 57.82 -4.66
N GLU A 106 57.33 58.80 -5.12
CA GLU A 106 56.80 59.87 -4.26
C GLU A 106 55.83 59.36 -3.19
N ARG A 107 55.00 58.36 -3.52
CA ARG A 107 53.99 57.84 -2.59
C ARG A 107 54.57 57.00 -1.46
N PHE A 108 55.77 56.45 -1.63
CA PHE A 108 56.45 55.60 -0.66
C PHE A 108 57.68 56.27 -0.01
N SER A 109 57.97 57.55 -0.29
CA SER A 109 59.12 58.27 0.30
C SER A 109 58.88 58.83 1.71
N SER A 110 57.62 58.87 2.18
CA SER A 110 57.24 59.51 3.46
C SER A 110 56.64 58.55 4.49
N VAL A 111 56.74 57.24 4.25
CA VAL A 111 56.16 56.24 5.15
C VAL A 111 57.26 55.29 5.59
N ASP A 112 57.57 55.33 6.88
CA ASP A 112 58.50 54.41 7.52
C ASP A 112 57.95 52.98 7.41
N ILE A 113 58.60 52.17 6.57
CA ILE A 113 58.11 50.85 6.12
C ILE A 113 58.06 49.85 7.30
N ASN A 114 58.73 50.18 8.41
CA ASN A 114 58.80 49.34 9.60
C ASN A 114 57.61 49.48 10.56
N GLU A 115 56.72 50.47 10.39
CA GLU A 115 55.58 50.71 11.29
C GLU A 115 54.21 50.33 10.72
N LEU A 116 54.13 49.88 9.46
CA LEU A 116 52.88 49.38 8.88
C LEU A 116 52.77 47.86 9.01
N THR A 117 52.47 47.40 10.22
CA THR A 117 51.86 46.07 10.40
C THR A 117 50.39 46.16 10.00
N PHE A 118 50.12 46.01 8.70
CA PHE A 118 48.81 45.53 8.30
C PHE A 118 48.70 44.11 8.83
N GLU A 119 47.93 43.95 9.90
CA GLU A 119 47.48 42.63 10.35
C GLU A 119 46.63 42.07 9.20
N GLU A 120 47.29 41.36 8.29
CA GLU A 120 46.69 40.72 7.13
C GLU A 120 45.64 39.77 7.69
N THR A 121 44.35 40.13 7.60
CA THR A 121 43.28 39.21 7.96
C THR A 121 43.55 37.90 7.23
N PRO A 122 43.72 36.77 7.91
CA PRO A 122 44.20 35.54 7.29
C PRO A 122 43.21 35.12 6.21
N GLN A 123 43.54 35.40 4.95
CA GLN A 123 42.79 34.87 3.81
C GLN A 123 43.24 33.41 3.63
N PRO A 124 42.31 32.45 3.52
CA PRO A 124 42.67 31.06 3.30
C PRO A 124 43.50 30.97 2.00
N PRO A 125 44.57 30.15 1.98
CA PRO A 125 45.39 29.98 0.79
C PRO A 125 44.53 29.65 -0.44
N GLN A 126 44.92 30.16 -1.62
CA GLN A 126 44.11 30.09 -2.84
C GLN A 126 43.63 28.66 -3.17
N ASP A 127 44.43 27.65 -2.83
CA ASP A 127 44.12 26.23 -2.99
C ASP A 127 43.00 25.73 -2.06
N GLU A 128 42.91 26.21 -0.81
CA GLU A 128 41.87 25.82 0.14
C GLU A 128 40.47 26.32 -0.27
N SER A 129 40.38 27.54 -0.79
CA SER A 129 39.11 28.10 -1.30
C SER A 129 38.61 27.35 -2.56
N ALA A 130 39.53 26.91 -3.40
CA ALA A 130 39.24 26.09 -4.57
C ALA A 130 38.83 24.66 -4.18
N GLN A 131 39.47 24.08 -3.16
CA GLN A 131 39.14 22.79 -2.60
C GLN A 131 37.75 22.79 -1.95
N ALA A 132 37.43 23.79 -1.13
CA ALA A 132 36.11 23.95 -0.52
C ALA A 132 34.98 24.02 -1.57
N ARG A 133 35.16 24.78 -2.66
CA ARG A 133 34.19 24.84 -3.77
C ARG A 133 33.97 23.50 -4.45
N ARG A 134 35.03 22.67 -4.60
CA ARG A 134 34.92 21.30 -5.14
C ARG A 134 34.12 20.40 -4.20
N VAL A 135 34.38 20.45 -2.90
CA VAL A 135 33.68 19.65 -1.89
C VAL A 135 32.20 20.06 -1.80
N ILE A 136 31.88 21.35 -1.72
CA ILE A 136 30.49 21.86 -1.73
C ILE A 136 29.75 21.42 -2.99
N ARG A 137 30.43 21.44 -4.15
CA ARG A 137 29.85 20.93 -5.40
C ARG A 137 29.53 19.43 -5.29
N GLN A 138 30.43 18.63 -4.75
CA GLN A 138 30.21 17.19 -4.59
C GLN A 138 29.06 16.92 -3.61
N ILE A 139 29.03 17.56 -2.45
CA ILE A 139 27.93 17.46 -1.46
C ILE A 139 26.60 17.84 -2.11
N GLY A 140 26.57 18.93 -2.88
CA GLY A 140 25.37 19.36 -3.59
C GLY A 140 24.86 18.36 -4.63
N TRP A 141 25.75 17.82 -5.46
CA TRP A 141 25.40 16.82 -6.46
C TRP A 141 24.95 15.51 -5.82
N VAL A 142 25.69 15.01 -4.83
CA VAL A 142 25.34 13.79 -4.09
C VAL A 142 24.01 13.98 -3.36
N GLY A 143 23.83 15.09 -2.64
CA GLY A 143 22.58 15.40 -1.93
C GLY A 143 21.38 15.49 -2.86
N THR A 144 21.53 16.14 -4.03
CA THR A 144 20.47 16.20 -5.04
C THR A 144 20.17 14.83 -5.63
N ALA A 145 21.20 14.04 -5.98
CA ALA A 145 21.04 12.71 -6.55
C ALA A 145 20.39 11.73 -5.57
N VAL A 146 20.79 11.75 -4.30
CA VAL A 146 20.20 10.94 -3.23
C VAL A 146 18.74 11.34 -3.01
N THR A 147 18.44 12.65 -2.97
CA THR A 147 17.05 13.13 -2.81
C THR A 147 16.19 12.70 -4.00
N LEU A 148 16.68 12.85 -5.24
CA LEU A 148 15.99 12.38 -6.44
C LEU A 148 15.75 10.87 -6.39
N LEU A 149 16.74 10.08 -5.98
CA LEU A 149 16.64 8.63 -5.92
C LEU A 149 15.64 8.17 -4.85
N LEU A 150 15.69 8.74 -3.64
CA LEU A 150 14.77 8.41 -2.55
C LEU A 150 13.33 8.84 -2.89
N VAL A 151 13.15 10.06 -3.41
CA VAL A 151 11.81 10.55 -3.77
C VAL A 151 11.27 9.79 -4.98
N ALA A 152 12.06 9.54 -6.03
CA ALA A 152 11.62 8.77 -7.20
C ALA A 152 11.24 7.32 -6.83
N GLY A 153 12.08 6.68 -6.00
CA GLY A 153 11.90 5.29 -5.59
C GLY A 153 10.61 5.06 -4.78
N VAL A 154 10.10 6.09 -4.09
CA VAL A 154 8.82 6.03 -3.38
C VAL A 154 7.69 6.59 -4.23
N LEU A 155 7.85 7.80 -4.79
CA LEU A 155 6.75 8.53 -5.41
C LEU A 155 6.26 7.87 -6.71
N ILE A 156 7.16 7.39 -7.58
CA ILE A 156 6.77 6.85 -8.89
C ILE A 156 5.99 5.53 -8.70
N PRO A 157 6.49 4.50 -7.99
CA PRO A 157 5.75 3.26 -7.82
C PRO A 157 4.42 3.48 -7.09
N SER A 158 4.41 4.33 -6.07
CA SER A 158 3.20 4.55 -5.28
C SER A 158 2.14 5.39 -6.01
N LEU A 159 2.53 6.31 -6.91
CA LEU A 159 1.58 7.02 -7.77
C LEU A 159 0.99 6.09 -8.85
N VAL A 160 1.78 5.17 -9.40
CA VAL A 160 1.29 4.11 -10.28
C VAL A 160 0.33 3.18 -9.53
N ALA A 161 0.64 2.83 -8.28
CA ALA A 161 -0.23 2.03 -7.43
C ALA A 161 -1.55 2.74 -7.09
N ALA A 162 -1.55 4.07 -6.98
CA ALA A 162 -2.74 4.88 -6.76
C ALA A 162 -3.69 4.95 -7.97
N ARG A 163 -3.35 4.34 -9.11
CA ARG A 163 -4.17 4.35 -10.32
C ARG A 163 -5.60 3.88 -10.08
N ASP A 164 -5.78 2.73 -9.46
CA ASP A 164 -7.10 2.12 -9.31
C ASP A 164 -8.01 2.96 -8.39
N PRO A 165 -7.58 3.43 -7.20
CA PRO A 165 -8.40 4.35 -6.42
C PRO A 165 -8.63 5.69 -7.12
N LEU A 166 -7.66 6.23 -7.87
CA LEU A 166 -7.85 7.45 -8.66
C LEU A 166 -8.91 7.29 -9.75
N LEU A 167 -8.89 6.16 -10.47
CA LEU A 167 -9.90 5.85 -11.48
C LEU A 167 -11.28 5.65 -10.84
N ALA A 168 -11.34 5.01 -9.67
CA ALA A 168 -12.58 4.86 -8.91
C ALA A 168 -13.13 6.22 -8.46
N ALA A 169 -12.29 7.12 -7.96
CA ALA A 169 -12.69 8.47 -7.56
C ALA A 169 -13.12 9.32 -8.76
N TRP A 170 -12.43 9.21 -9.90
CA TRP A 170 -12.74 9.94 -11.12
C TRP A 170 -14.09 9.54 -11.72
N ASN A 171 -14.43 8.25 -11.63
CA ASN A 171 -15.68 7.70 -12.11
C ASN A 171 -16.66 7.43 -10.96
N ALA A 172 -16.54 8.16 -9.85
CA ALA A 172 -17.38 7.95 -8.69
C ALA A 172 -18.84 8.29 -9.01
N ALA A 173 -19.74 7.35 -8.73
CA ALA A 173 -21.18 7.53 -8.81
C ALA A 173 -21.78 7.49 -7.40
N SER A 174 -22.80 8.33 -7.15
CA SER A 174 -23.52 8.35 -5.88
C SER A 174 -24.31 7.05 -5.71
N PHE A 175 -24.29 6.50 -4.49
CA PHE A 175 -25.14 5.37 -4.13
C PHE A 175 -26.54 5.80 -3.68
N GLY A 176 -26.78 7.10 -3.49
CA GLY A 176 -28.06 7.66 -3.05
C GLY A 176 -28.35 7.48 -1.56
N VAL A 177 -27.38 6.97 -0.80
CA VAL A 177 -27.49 6.69 0.64
C VAL A 177 -26.41 7.46 1.37
N ASN A 178 -26.82 8.27 2.35
CA ASN A 178 -25.92 9.06 3.18
C ASN A 178 -25.58 8.33 4.47
N ASP A 179 -24.32 8.44 4.90
CA ASP A 179 -23.85 8.00 6.20
C ASP A 179 -24.49 8.83 7.34
N PRO A 180 -24.97 8.18 8.42
CA PRO A 180 -25.59 8.87 9.56
C PRO A 180 -24.65 9.73 10.39
N VAL A 181 -23.32 9.58 10.28
CA VAL A 181 -22.35 10.30 11.12
C VAL A 181 -21.90 11.62 10.48
N PHE A 182 -21.54 11.62 9.21
CA PHE A 182 -21.05 12.79 8.47
C PHE A 182 -22.03 13.33 7.42
N GLY A 183 -23.16 12.66 7.17
CA GLY A 183 -24.15 13.09 6.17
C GLY A 183 -23.61 13.09 4.74
N ARG A 184 -22.64 12.22 4.45
CA ARG A 184 -21.97 12.10 3.15
C ARG A 184 -22.44 10.83 2.45
N ASP A 185 -22.56 10.88 1.13
CA ASP A 185 -22.89 9.69 0.34
C ASP A 185 -21.82 8.60 0.53
N ILE A 186 -22.25 7.33 0.59
CA ILE A 186 -21.35 6.17 0.77
C ILE A 186 -20.23 6.14 -0.29
N SER A 187 -20.47 6.69 -1.49
CA SER A 187 -19.50 6.75 -2.59
C SER A 187 -18.27 7.56 -2.24
N PHE A 188 -18.43 8.57 -1.37
CA PHE A 188 -17.30 9.32 -0.84
C PHE A 188 -16.35 8.40 -0.08
N PHE A 189 -16.86 7.50 0.76
CA PHE A 189 -16.04 6.64 1.63
C PHE A 189 -15.38 5.50 0.87
N LEU A 190 -16.04 4.95 -0.15
CA LEU A 190 -15.54 3.79 -0.89
C LEU A 190 -14.70 4.17 -2.11
N LEU A 191 -15.02 5.27 -2.80
CA LEU A 191 -14.43 5.61 -4.09
C LEU A 191 -13.50 6.83 -4.00
N VAL A 192 -13.92 7.89 -3.29
CA VAL A 192 -13.20 9.18 -3.30
C VAL A 192 -12.15 9.28 -2.19
N GLU A 193 -12.52 8.92 -0.96
CA GLU A 193 -11.69 9.03 0.23
C GLU A 193 -10.37 8.24 0.11
N PRO A 194 -10.36 6.97 -0.36
CA PRO A 194 -9.12 6.22 -0.52
C PRO A 194 -8.15 6.89 -1.49
N ALA A 195 -8.67 7.52 -2.55
CA ALA A 195 -7.86 8.21 -3.55
C ALA A 195 -7.22 9.49 -3.00
N ILE A 196 -8.02 10.35 -2.34
CA ILE A 196 -7.50 11.58 -1.72
C ILE A 196 -6.47 11.23 -0.65
N ARG A 197 -6.77 10.24 0.20
CA ARG A 197 -5.84 9.77 1.24
C ARG A 197 -4.51 9.32 0.64
N HIS A 198 -4.54 8.48 -0.39
CA HIS A 198 -3.33 8.01 -1.04
C HIS A 198 -2.51 9.19 -1.57
N ILE A 199 -3.11 10.11 -2.33
CA ILE A 199 -2.39 11.29 -2.85
C ILE A 199 -1.74 12.09 -1.72
N VAL A 200 -2.47 12.38 -0.64
CA VAL A 200 -1.93 13.16 0.48
C VAL A 200 -0.80 12.41 1.20
N GLN A 201 -0.87 11.08 1.33
CA GLN A 201 0.22 10.26 1.87
C GLN A 201 1.47 10.33 0.99
N LEU A 202 1.30 10.32 -0.34
CA LEU A 202 2.41 10.47 -1.28
C LEU A 202 3.08 11.83 -1.13
N VAL A 203 2.29 12.91 -1.13
CA VAL A 203 2.82 14.27 -0.98
C VAL A 203 3.49 14.44 0.39
N ALA A 204 2.90 13.90 1.47
CA ALA A 204 3.53 13.92 2.80
C ALA A 204 4.90 13.23 2.78
N THR A 205 4.97 12.02 2.23
CA THR A 205 6.22 11.24 2.21
C THR A 205 7.29 11.93 1.35
N ALA A 206 6.89 12.44 0.18
CA ALA A 206 7.80 13.10 -0.74
C ALA A 206 8.34 14.43 -0.16
N THR A 207 7.50 15.21 0.52
CA THR A 207 7.90 16.45 1.20
C THR A 207 8.75 16.19 2.44
N PHE A 208 8.49 15.10 3.18
CA PHE A 208 9.36 14.65 4.27
C PHE A 208 10.77 14.30 3.78
N LEU A 209 10.87 13.48 2.73
CA LEU A 209 12.15 13.09 2.13
C LEU A 209 12.90 14.30 1.55
N ALA A 210 12.19 15.21 0.87
CA ALA A 210 12.77 16.46 0.38
C ALA A 210 13.28 17.36 1.52
N THR A 211 12.54 17.45 2.63
CA THR A 211 12.96 18.19 3.83
C THR A 211 14.25 17.59 4.41
N ALA A 212 14.31 16.26 4.55
CA ALA A 212 15.51 15.57 5.00
C ALA A 212 16.71 15.82 4.06
N GLY A 213 16.49 15.78 2.75
CA GLY A 213 17.50 16.10 1.74
C GLY A 213 18.04 17.54 1.85
N VAL A 214 17.16 18.52 2.05
CA VAL A 214 17.53 19.92 2.27
C VAL A 214 18.37 20.09 3.54
N VAL A 215 17.92 19.49 4.65
CA VAL A 215 18.62 19.59 5.95
C VAL A 215 19.98 18.92 5.90
N ALA A 216 20.07 17.70 5.38
CA ALA A 216 21.33 16.95 5.29
C ALA A 216 22.35 17.65 4.38
N THR A 217 21.92 18.08 3.19
CA THR A 217 22.79 18.80 2.24
C THR A 217 23.20 20.15 2.81
N GLY A 218 22.27 20.87 3.43
CA GLY A 218 22.53 22.15 4.07
C GLY A 218 23.50 22.06 5.24
N ALA A 219 23.37 21.03 6.08
CA ALA A 219 24.27 20.75 7.20
C ALA A 219 25.69 20.42 6.72
N GLY A 220 25.81 19.58 5.67
CA GLY A 220 27.10 19.26 5.06
C GLY A 220 27.81 20.50 4.51
N ILE A 221 27.10 21.33 3.73
CA ILE A 221 27.66 22.58 3.20
C ILE A 221 28.04 23.53 4.34
N TRP A 222 27.15 23.71 5.33
CA TRP A 222 27.40 24.57 6.48
C TRP A 222 28.66 24.14 7.26
N GLN A 223 28.84 22.84 7.48
CA GLN A 223 30.02 22.29 8.16
C GLN A 223 31.30 22.58 7.36
N THR A 224 31.28 22.36 6.04
CA THR A 224 32.44 22.65 5.19
C THR A 224 32.81 24.14 5.17
N GLN A 225 31.83 25.05 5.12
CA GLN A 225 32.09 26.48 5.16
C GLN A 225 32.68 26.92 6.50
N ARG A 226 32.20 26.34 7.61
CA ARG A 226 32.72 26.64 8.95
C ARG A 226 34.15 26.16 9.15
N GLN A 227 34.51 25.00 8.59
CA GLN A 227 35.88 24.48 8.63
C GLN A 227 36.88 25.36 7.87
N HIS A 228 36.44 26.02 6.79
CA HIS A 228 37.29 26.88 5.96
C HIS A 228 37.14 28.38 6.30
N GLY A 229 36.69 28.72 7.52
CA GLY A 229 36.63 30.12 8.00
C GLY A 229 35.55 31.02 7.38
N ALA A 230 34.68 30.51 6.51
CA ALA A 230 33.66 31.29 5.80
C ALA A 230 32.41 31.56 6.65
N LEU A 231 32.54 32.32 7.75
CA LEU A 231 31.48 32.51 8.75
C LEU A 231 30.25 33.24 8.21
N LEU A 232 30.41 34.31 7.42
CA LEU A 232 29.29 35.07 6.84
C LEU A 232 28.48 34.22 5.86
N GLU A 233 29.17 33.46 5.03
CA GLU A 233 28.53 32.55 4.08
C GLU A 233 27.86 31.36 4.77
N SER A 234 28.46 30.83 5.83
CA SER A 234 27.86 29.77 6.64
C SER A 234 26.52 30.21 7.23
N ARG A 235 26.41 31.48 7.68
CA ARG A 235 25.14 32.07 8.15
C ARG A 235 24.13 32.21 7.02
N ALA A 236 24.57 32.65 5.83
CA ALA A 236 23.69 32.76 4.66
C ALA A 236 23.18 31.39 4.17
N THR A 237 24.02 30.35 4.21
CA THR A 237 23.63 28.96 3.89
C THR A 237 22.63 28.43 4.90
N LEU A 238 22.89 28.61 6.20
CA LEU A 238 21.95 28.24 7.26
C LEU A 238 20.59 28.91 7.04
N ASP A 239 20.58 30.22 6.76
CA ASP A 239 19.37 30.98 6.48
C ASP A 239 18.56 30.38 5.33
N ARG A 240 19.21 29.95 4.23
CA ARG A 240 18.57 29.32 3.07
C ARG A 240 18.06 27.92 3.39
N THR A 241 18.86 27.10 4.06
CA THR A 241 18.47 25.76 4.53
C THR A 241 17.21 25.85 5.38
N MET A 242 17.12 26.83 6.28
CA MET A 242 15.93 27.05 7.09
C MET A 242 14.72 27.50 6.29
N ARG A 243 14.88 28.40 5.31
CA ARG A 243 13.75 28.81 4.46
C ARG A 243 13.14 27.63 3.72
N TYR A 244 13.97 26.85 3.01
CA TYR A 244 13.48 25.69 2.26
C TYR A 244 12.98 24.58 3.19
N GLY A 245 13.68 24.33 4.30
CA GLY A 245 13.27 23.33 5.30
C GLY A 245 11.94 23.67 5.98
N PHE A 246 11.68 24.94 6.29
CA PHE A 246 10.40 25.37 6.87
C PHE A 246 9.25 25.30 5.87
N ILE A 247 9.47 25.61 4.60
CA ILE A 247 8.44 25.48 3.56
C ILE A 247 8.08 24.01 3.36
N MET A 248 9.08 23.14 3.14
CA MET A 248 8.85 21.71 2.88
C MET A 248 8.35 20.97 4.13
N GLY A 249 8.92 21.28 5.30
CA GLY A 249 8.46 20.73 6.58
C GLY A 249 7.07 21.23 6.96
N GLY A 250 6.74 22.49 6.65
CA GLY A 250 5.40 23.02 6.80
C GLY A 250 4.41 22.28 5.91
N LEU A 251 4.77 22.04 4.64
CA LEU A 251 3.91 21.31 3.70
C LEU A 251 3.70 19.86 4.12
N PHE A 252 4.73 19.21 4.67
CA PHE A 252 4.61 17.89 5.30
C PHE A 252 3.59 17.90 6.46
N LEU A 253 3.70 18.87 7.39
CA LEU A 253 2.76 18.98 8.51
C LEU A 253 1.33 19.31 8.03
N LEU A 254 1.18 20.09 6.96
CA LEU A 254 -0.13 20.34 6.35
C LEU A 254 -0.74 19.05 5.80
N CYS A 255 0.05 18.24 5.10
CA CYS A 255 -0.41 16.95 4.61
C CYS A 255 -0.79 16.04 5.79
N MET A 256 0.01 16.01 6.85
CA MET A 256 -0.33 15.27 8.07
C MET A 256 -1.63 15.76 8.72
N ALA A 257 -1.88 17.06 8.74
CA ALA A 257 -3.13 17.64 9.23
C ALA A 257 -4.32 17.16 8.39
N VAL A 258 -4.18 17.17 7.07
CA VAL A 258 -5.20 16.64 6.14
C VAL A 258 -5.39 15.13 6.35
N LEU A 259 -4.33 14.35 6.55
CA LEU A 259 -4.43 12.91 6.83
C LEU A 259 -5.15 12.63 8.15
N LEU A 260 -4.89 13.41 9.20
CA LEU A 260 -5.63 13.33 10.46
C LEU A 260 -7.10 13.68 10.25
N TRP A 261 -7.40 14.72 9.47
CA TRP A 261 -8.77 15.09 9.14
C TRP A 261 -9.50 13.96 8.39
N LEU A 262 -8.85 13.37 7.39
CA LEU A 262 -9.37 12.24 6.61
C LEU A 262 -9.52 10.99 7.47
N SER A 263 -8.62 10.75 8.44
CA SER A 263 -8.65 9.57 9.32
C SER A 263 -9.95 9.41 10.13
N ARG A 264 -10.76 10.47 10.25
CA ARG A 264 -12.10 10.41 10.84
C ARG A 264 -13.06 9.59 10.00
N TYR A 265 -12.99 9.72 8.67
CA TYR A 265 -13.87 8.98 7.75
C TYR A 265 -13.57 7.48 7.73
N THR A 266 -12.29 7.10 7.83
CA THR A 266 -11.91 5.67 7.85
C THR A 266 -12.42 4.91 9.06
N MET A 267 -12.83 5.58 10.14
CA MET A 267 -13.39 4.90 11.31
C MET A 267 -14.73 4.21 11.00
N LEU A 268 -15.44 4.66 9.97
CA LEU A 268 -16.73 4.09 9.56
C LEU A 268 -16.59 2.88 8.65
N VAL A 269 -15.42 2.68 8.04
CA VAL A 269 -15.18 1.61 7.05
C VAL A 269 -14.32 0.49 7.64
N ARG A 270 -13.83 0.65 8.88
CA ARG A 270 -12.98 -0.37 9.52
C ARG A 270 -13.80 -1.61 9.90
N PRO A 271 -13.30 -2.82 9.61
CA PRO A 271 -13.85 -4.05 10.18
C PRO A 271 -13.59 -4.04 11.70
N GLY A 272 -14.65 -4.19 12.50
CA GLY A 272 -14.57 -4.36 13.95
C GLY A 272 -15.01 -5.75 14.37
N GLU A 273 -14.65 -6.18 15.58
CA GLU A 273 -14.95 -7.53 16.10
C GLU A 273 -16.44 -7.77 16.35
N VAL A 274 -17.19 -6.74 16.74
CA VAL A 274 -18.63 -6.82 17.08
C VAL A 274 -19.51 -5.98 16.16
N LEU A 275 -18.98 -4.84 15.68
CA LEU A 275 -19.67 -3.90 14.81
C LEU A 275 -18.73 -3.50 13.67
N ALA A 276 -19.20 -3.58 12.43
CA ALA A 276 -18.53 -2.96 11.30
C ALA A 276 -18.80 -1.44 11.35
N GLY A 277 -17.74 -0.63 11.46
CA GLY A 277 -17.82 0.84 11.53
C GLY A 277 -17.51 1.45 12.90
N ALA A 278 -17.86 2.73 13.08
CA ALA A 278 -17.48 3.50 14.26
C ALA A 278 -18.46 3.26 15.43
N GLY A 279 -17.98 2.59 16.48
CA GLY A 279 -18.69 2.46 17.77
C GLY A 279 -18.87 3.79 18.49
N GLU A 280 -19.57 3.78 19.63
CA GLU A 280 -19.91 4.98 20.38
C GLU A 280 -18.68 5.74 20.88
N ALA A 281 -17.67 4.99 21.35
CA ALA A 281 -16.37 5.54 21.74
C ALA A 281 -15.71 6.30 20.58
N ALA A 282 -15.68 5.67 19.40
CA ALA A 282 -15.07 6.27 18.21
C ALA A 282 -15.83 7.53 17.76
N ARG A 283 -17.17 7.54 17.85
CA ARG A 283 -17.98 8.71 17.48
C ARG A 283 -17.84 9.88 18.43
N ARG A 284 -17.87 9.63 19.75
CA ARG A 284 -17.81 10.70 20.76
C ARG A 284 -16.40 11.21 21.03
N ILE A 285 -15.40 10.34 20.91
CA ILE A 285 -14.02 10.64 21.35
C ILE A 285 -13.09 10.75 20.14
N ASP A 286 -12.94 9.69 19.34
CA ASP A 286 -11.90 9.64 18.30
C ASP A 286 -12.13 10.63 17.16
N ILE A 287 -13.37 10.70 16.65
CA ILE A 287 -13.70 11.57 15.53
C ILE A 287 -13.46 13.05 15.88
N PRO A 288 -13.99 13.59 17.00
CA PRO A 288 -13.71 14.97 17.40
C PRO A 288 -12.23 15.22 17.70
N THR A 289 -11.58 14.32 18.44
CA THR A 289 -10.17 14.47 18.85
C THR A 289 -9.24 14.59 17.64
N ARG A 290 -9.44 13.75 16.62
CA ARG A 290 -8.68 13.84 15.36
C ARG A 290 -8.98 15.11 14.58
N GLY A 291 -10.21 15.64 14.67
CA GLY A 291 -10.59 16.91 14.07
C GLY A 291 -9.84 18.07 14.70
N VAL A 292 -9.80 18.13 16.03
CA VAL A 292 -9.03 19.14 16.77
C VAL A 292 -7.54 19.01 16.48
N ALA A 293 -6.99 17.80 16.56
CA ALA A 293 -5.57 17.55 16.26
C ALA A 293 -5.19 18.00 14.84
N ALA A 294 -6.05 17.75 13.85
CA ALA A 294 -5.84 18.22 12.47
C ALA A 294 -5.80 19.75 12.38
N ILE A 295 -6.72 20.46 13.04
CA ILE A 295 -6.74 21.93 13.05
C ILE A 295 -5.46 22.48 13.69
N VAL A 296 -5.05 21.94 14.84
CA VAL A 296 -3.82 22.36 15.53
C VAL A 296 -2.60 22.15 14.65
N LEU A 297 -2.50 20.98 14.02
CA LEU A 297 -1.37 20.66 13.15
C LEU A 297 -1.35 21.54 11.90
N GLY A 298 -2.52 21.91 11.37
CA GLY A 298 -2.67 22.88 10.30
C GLY A 298 -2.18 24.27 10.70
N LEU A 299 -2.53 24.75 11.91
CA LEU A 299 -2.05 26.02 12.44
C LEU A 299 -0.52 26.00 12.68
N LEU A 300 0.03 24.90 13.21
CA LEU A 300 1.47 24.72 13.37
C LEU A 300 2.20 24.71 12.02
N SER A 301 1.61 24.09 11.00
CA SER A 301 2.12 24.10 9.63
C SER A 301 2.21 25.52 9.07
N VAL A 302 1.13 26.30 9.17
CA VAL A 302 1.11 27.72 8.74
C VAL A 302 2.16 28.53 9.51
N GLY A 303 2.24 28.34 10.83
CA GLY A 303 3.27 28.97 11.67
C GLY A 303 4.69 28.65 11.21
N LEU A 304 4.98 27.38 10.90
CA LEU A 304 6.27 26.96 10.38
C LEU A 304 6.58 27.58 9.02
N MET A 305 5.61 27.63 8.11
CA MET A 305 5.76 28.29 6.81
C MET A 305 6.00 29.80 6.95
N LEU A 306 5.35 30.47 7.89
CA LEU A 306 5.59 31.90 8.17
C LEU A 306 7.00 32.16 8.70
N LEU A 307 7.62 31.23 9.42
CA LEU A 307 9.02 31.31 9.85
C LEU A 307 10.03 31.22 8.68
N SER A 308 9.59 30.84 7.47
CA SER A 308 10.40 30.96 6.26
C SER A 308 10.65 32.43 5.86
N ILE A 309 9.81 33.36 6.31
CA ILE A 309 9.92 34.78 5.99
C ILE A 309 10.91 35.45 6.95
N THR A 310 12.02 35.96 6.44
CA THR A 310 13.12 36.52 7.26
C THR A 310 12.76 37.65 8.21
N PRO A 311 11.96 38.67 7.84
CA PRO A 311 11.59 39.71 8.80
C PRO A 311 10.76 39.15 9.96
N ILE A 312 9.90 38.16 9.70
CA ILE A 312 9.12 37.47 10.74
C ILE A 312 10.08 36.71 11.66
N ARG A 313 10.98 35.89 11.10
CA ARG A 313 11.97 35.13 11.87
C ARG A 313 12.90 36.00 12.73
N ARG A 314 13.28 37.19 12.26
CA ARG A 314 14.16 38.11 12.99
C ARG A 314 13.45 38.88 14.10
N ARG A 315 12.16 39.18 13.95
CA ARG A 315 11.32 39.82 15.00
C ARG A 315 10.93 38.86 16.11
N VAL A 316 10.84 37.60 15.74
CA VAL A 316 10.43 36.51 16.61
C VAL A 316 11.67 36.01 17.35
N SER A 317 11.90 36.50 18.57
CA SER A 317 13.07 36.07 19.35
C SER A 317 12.96 34.58 19.68
N VAL A 318 14.07 33.83 19.59
CA VAL A 318 14.12 32.39 19.93
C VAL A 318 13.64 32.14 21.37
N THR A 319 13.81 33.14 22.25
CA THR A 319 13.25 33.15 23.60
C THR A 319 11.73 33.27 23.62
N ARG A 320 11.11 34.08 22.75
CA ARG A 320 9.64 34.19 22.63
C ARG A 320 9.02 33.02 21.88
N VAL A 321 9.68 32.42 20.88
CA VAL A 321 9.19 31.17 20.24
C VAL A 321 9.36 29.99 21.16
N GLY A 322 10.50 29.87 21.82
CA GLY A 322 10.73 28.83 22.82
C GLY A 322 9.72 28.98 23.96
N ALA A 323 9.50 30.19 24.47
CA ALA A 323 8.49 30.45 25.49
C ALA A 323 7.05 30.27 24.97
N ALA A 324 6.72 30.62 23.72
CA ALA A 324 5.40 30.41 23.14
C ALA A 324 5.16 28.96 22.72
N ALA A 325 6.21 28.19 22.40
CA ALA A 325 6.14 26.76 22.19
C ALA A 325 6.05 26.01 23.52
N ILE A 326 6.73 26.47 24.58
CA ILE A 326 6.62 25.93 25.94
C ILE A 326 5.27 26.32 26.58
N ALA A 327 4.82 27.56 26.40
CA ALA A 327 3.50 28.03 26.86
C ALA A 327 2.39 27.46 25.98
N GLY A 328 2.62 27.29 24.68
CA GLY A 328 1.71 26.60 23.78
C GLY A 328 1.60 25.13 24.12
N ALA A 329 2.72 24.43 24.34
CA ALA A 329 2.75 23.06 24.84
C ALA A 329 2.23 22.95 26.26
N GLY A 330 2.39 23.97 27.10
CA GLY A 330 1.86 24.03 28.46
C GLY A 330 0.37 24.28 28.50
N VAL A 331 -0.15 25.17 27.65
CA VAL A 331 -1.58 25.45 27.46
C VAL A 331 -2.25 24.29 26.74
N TRP A 332 -1.57 23.61 25.80
CA TRP A 332 -2.08 22.39 25.16
C TRP A 332 -1.96 21.16 26.03
N ALA A 333 -0.90 21.01 26.80
CA ALA A 333 -0.81 20.00 27.84
C ALA A 333 -1.85 20.29 28.92
N ALA A 334 -2.14 21.55 29.26
CA ALA A 334 -3.19 21.93 30.20
C ALA A 334 -4.60 21.77 29.61
N THR A 335 -4.81 22.01 28.32
CA THR A 335 -6.11 21.80 27.64
C THR A 335 -6.36 20.31 27.42
N GLY A 336 -5.32 19.58 27.01
CA GLY A 336 -5.28 18.12 27.00
C GLY A 336 -5.50 17.56 28.40
N LEU A 337 -4.82 18.10 29.42
CA LEU A 337 -4.99 17.78 30.85
C LEU A 337 -6.42 18.09 31.29
N VAL A 338 -7.02 19.24 30.99
CA VAL A 338 -8.40 19.56 31.40
C VAL A 338 -9.42 18.65 30.69
N LEU A 339 -9.22 18.34 29.42
CA LEU A 339 -10.07 17.41 28.65
C LEU A 339 -9.85 15.94 29.05
N THR A 340 -8.69 15.58 29.62
CA THR A 340 -8.35 14.21 30.08
C THR A 340 -8.54 14.00 31.58
N VAL A 341 -8.46 15.06 32.39
CA VAL A 341 -8.74 15.10 33.85
C VAL A 341 -10.22 14.87 34.12
N LEU A 342 -11.10 15.18 33.16
CA LEU A 342 -12.50 14.78 33.24
C LEU A 342 -12.73 13.26 33.04
N ALA A 343 -11.70 12.46 32.68
CA ALA A 343 -11.93 11.07 32.28
C ALA A 343 -11.01 9.97 32.89
N SER A 344 -9.75 10.19 33.28
CA SER A 344 -8.90 9.06 33.78
C SER A 344 -7.51 9.47 34.30
N PRO A 345 -6.80 8.67 35.15
CA PRO A 345 -5.55 9.06 35.82
C PRO A 345 -4.27 8.60 35.07
N TRP A 346 -3.66 9.51 34.29
CA TRP A 346 -2.49 9.23 33.42
C TRP A 346 -1.27 10.10 33.73
N TRP A 347 -1.24 10.72 34.91
CA TRP A 347 -0.21 11.68 35.33
C TRP A 347 1.23 11.13 35.26
N LEU A 348 1.43 9.81 35.25
CA LEU A 348 2.76 9.18 35.18
C LEU A 348 3.43 9.18 33.80
N VAL A 349 2.67 9.32 32.69
CA VAL A 349 3.26 9.35 31.33
C VAL A 349 3.61 10.78 30.91
N LEU A 350 2.93 11.78 31.49
CA LEU A 350 3.21 13.20 31.28
C LEU A 350 4.35 13.73 32.16
N THR A 351 4.76 13.01 33.21
CA THR A 351 5.93 13.38 34.02
C THR A 351 7.22 13.36 33.20
N ILE A 352 7.36 12.49 32.19
CA ILE A 352 8.58 12.40 31.38
C ILE A 352 8.78 13.67 30.51
N PRO A 353 7.79 14.15 29.72
CA PRO A 353 7.91 15.41 29.01
C PRO A 353 7.85 16.65 29.92
N ALA A 354 7.12 16.59 31.05
CA ALA A 354 7.11 17.68 32.03
C ALA A 354 8.46 17.82 32.77
N VAL A 355 9.10 16.70 33.14
CA VAL A 355 10.46 16.67 33.69
C VAL A 355 11.47 17.08 32.63
N ALA A 356 11.32 16.67 31.36
CA ALA A 356 12.17 17.17 30.28
C ALA A 356 12.02 18.68 30.06
N ALA A 357 10.79 19.22 30.14
CA ALA A 357 10.51 20.65 30.04
C ALA A 357 11.01 21.43 31.27
N ILE A 358 10.89 20.88 32.47
CA ILE A 358 11.42 21.43 33.72
C ILE A 358 12.95 21.39 33.71
N VAL A 359 13.58 20.32 33.24
CA VAL A 359 15.04 20.22 33.06
C VAL A 359 15.53 21.25 32.02
N LEU A 360 14.78 21.48 30.94
CA LEU A 360 15.06 22.54 29.96
C LEU A 360 14.82 23.96 30.51
N LEU A 361 13.84 24.14 31.41
CA LEU A 361 13.55 25.42 32.07
C LEU A 361 14.53 25.74 33.21
N VAL A 362 14.92 24.76 34.01
CA VAL A 362 15.94 24.86 35.08
C VAL A 362 17.32 25.02 34.45
N GLY A 363 17.58 24.35 33.33
CA GLY A 363 18.78 24.55 32.50
C GLY A 363 18.95 26.00 32.04
N ARG A 364 17.88 26.78 31.86
CA ARG A 364 17.95 28.21 31.50
C ARG A 364 18.41 29.13 32.63
N ARG A 365 18.39 28.69 33.89
CA ARG A 365 18.86 29.49 35.04
C ARG A 365 20.38 29.44 35.21
N SER A 366 21.04 28.50 34.52
CA SER A 366 22.49 28.40 34.40
C SER A 366 22.97 29.23 33.21
N GLU A 367 23.76 30.28 33.46
CA GLU A 367 24.34 31.15 32.42
C GLU A 367 25.18 30.39 31.38
N ARG A 368 25.61 29.16 31.70
CA ARG A 368 26.37 28.28 30.78
C ARG A 368 25.50 27.63 29.70
N TRP A 369 24.21 27.42 29.97
CA TRP A 369 23.27 26.75 29.04
C TRP A 369 22.45 27.75 28.22
N ALA A 370 22.25 28.98 28.71
CA ALA A 370 21.59 30.04 27.97
C ALA A 370 22.37 30.53 26.72
N ARG A 371 23.68 30.23 26.63
CA ARG A 371 24.51 30.50 25.45
C ARG A 371 24.51 29.37 24.40
N GLN A 372 23.92 28.22 24.69
CA GLN A 372 23.72 27.20 23.67
C GLN A 372 22.48 27.57 22.86
N ASP A 373 22.69 28.12 21.67
CA ASP A 373 21.65 28.32 20.67
C ASP A 373 20.88 27.00 20.50
N ILE A 374 19.64 26.93 21.02
CA ILE A 374 18.76 25.79 20.74
C ILE A 374 18.65 25.75 19.22
N PRO A 375 19.18 24.71 18.58
CA PRO A 375 19.38 24.77 17.16
C PRO A 375 18.00 24.72 16.53
N LEU A 376 17.73 25.63 15.60
CA LEU A 376 16.41 25.81 15.00
C LEU A 376 15.87 24.53 14.30
N TRP A 377 16.69 23.47 14.13
CA TRP A 377 16.24 22.12 13.74
C TRP A 377 15.41 21.41 14.82
N ALA A 378 15.47 21.85 16.08
CA ALA A 378 14.64 21.34 17.17
C ALA A 378 13.15 21.67 16.99
N VAL A 379 12.82 22.75 16.26
CA VAL A 379 11.44 23.17 15.99
C VAL A 379 10.68 22.14 15.12
N PRO A 380 11.17 21.72 13.93
CA PRO A 380 10.49 20.69 13.14
C PRO A 380 10.49 19.31 13.83
N VAL A 381 11.53 18.95 14.58
CA VAL A 381 11.55 17.71 15.39
C VAL A 381 10.47 17.75 16.47
N PHE A 382 10.33 18.87 17.18
CA PHE A 382 9.30 19.08 18.18
C PHE A 382 7.89 19.05 17.58
N CYS A 383 7.68 19.70 16.43
CA CYS A 383 6.40 19.62 15.70
C CYS A 383 6.08 18.19 15.26
N GLY A 384 7.09 17.43 14.80
CA GLY A 384 6.93 16.03 14.42
C GLY A 384 6.57 15.12 15.60
N VAL A 385 7.27 15.25 16.72
CA VAL A 385 6.96 14.50 17.95
C VAL A 385 5.57 14.90 18.48
N SER A 386 5.22 16.18 18.45
CA SER A 386 3.89 16.66 18.85
C SER A 386 2.79 16.10 17.95
N ALA A 387 3.04 15.95 16.64
CA ALA A 387 2.09 15.35 15.71
C ALA A 387 1.87 13.85 15.99
N ILE A 388 2.93 13.11 16.33
CA ILE A 388 2.85 11.69 16.71
C ILE A 388 2.04 11.52 18.00
N VAL A 389 2.30 12.37 19.00
CA VAL A 389 1.55 12.37 20.25
C VAL A 389 0.08 12.70 20.01
N LEU A 390 -0.22 13.74 19.23
CA LEU A 390 -1.60 14.12 18.86
C LEU A 390 -2.35 13.00 18.12
N ALA A 391 -1.67 12.25 17.25
CA ALA A 391 -2.25 11.12 16.53
C ALA A 391 -2.54 9.91 17.43
N ALA A 392 -1.78 9.73 18.51
CA ALA A 392 -1.92 8.63 19.46
C ALA A 392 -3.04 8.83 20.51
N ILE A 393 -3.44 10.09 20.79
CA ILE A 393 -4.43 10.41 21.84
C ILE A 393 -5.80 9.78 21.55
N GLY A 394 -6.27 9.80 20.30
CA GLY A 394 -7.56 9.20 19.93
C GLY A 394 -7.60 7.69 20.21
N PRO A 395 -6.79 6.87 19.50
CA PRO A 395 -6.80 5.41 19.68
C PRO A 395 -6.64 4.96 21.14
N VAL A 396 -5.80 5.64 21.91
CA VAL A 396 -5.62 5.34 23.33
C VAL A 396 -6.86 5.74 24.14
N GLY A 397 -7.46 6.90 23.86
CA GLY A 397 -8.71 7.34 24.48
C GLY A 397 -9.89 6.40 24.21
N ALA A 398 -10.05 5.92 22.97
CA ALA A 398 -11.08 4.93 22.64
C ALA A 398 -10.86 3.59 23.35
N LEU A 399 -9.64 3.05 23.34
CA LEU A 399 -9.31 1.79 24.03
C LEU A 399 -9.70 1.83 25.53
N LEU A 400 -9.55 3.00 26.15
CA LEU A 400 -9.85 3.20 27.56
C LEU A 400 -11.32 3.45 27.83
N ASN A 401 -12.00 4.18 26.96
CA ASN A 401 -13.45 4.29 27.02
C ASN A 401 -14.11 2.91 26.89
N ASP A 402 -13.59 2.08 25.98
CA ASP A 402 -14.00 0.68 25.83
C ASP A 402 -13.72 -0.12 27.11
N ALA A 403 -12.58 0.12 27.77
CA ALA A 403 -12.22 -0.56 29.01
C ALA A 403 -13.01 -0.09 30.25
N ILE A 404 -13.43 1.18 30.30
CA ILE A 404 -14.00 1.81 31.52
C ILE A 404 -15.53 1.98 31.42
N VAL A 405 -16.03 2.51 30.31
CA VAL A 405 -17.45 2.85 30.13
C VAL A 405 -18.24 1.66 29.57
N LEU A 406 -17.63 0.89 28.67
CA LEU A 406 -18.30 -0.20 27.98
C LEU A 406 -18.24 -1.53 28.76
N ARG A 407 -17.36 -1.68 29.76
CA ARG A 407 -17.39 -2.85 30.66
C ARG A 407 -18.63 -2.84 31.57
N GLY A 408 -19.69 -3.51 31.13
CA GLY A 408 -20.89 -3.79 31.91
C GLY A 408 -22.21 -3.55 31.18
N ASN A 409 -22.23 -2.67 30.18
CA ASN A 409 -23.45 -2.31 29.44
C ASN A 409 -23.21 -1.96 27.95
N THR A 410 -22.38 -2.75 27.25
CA THR A 410 -22.06 -2.53 25.83
C THR A 410 -23.30 -2.47 24.94
N LEU A 411 -24.27 -3.35 25.17
CA LEU A 411 -25.45 -3.50 24.31
C LEU A 411 -26.35 -2.26 24.34
N GLU A 412 -26.53 -1.62 25.50
CA GLU A 412 -27.38 -0.43 25.60
C GLU A 412 -26.72 0.78 24.95
N VAL A 413 -25.41 0.97 25.19
CA VAL A 413 -24.61 2.05 24.61
C VAL A 413 -24.52 1.93 23.08
N GLU A 414 -24.31 0.70 22.57
CA GLU A 414 -24.16 0.44 21.13
C GLU A 414 -25.49 0.17 20.41
N ARG A 415 -26.64 0.18 21.10
CA ARG A 415 -27.95 -0.19 20.51
C ARG A 415 -28.28 0.60 19.24
N GLY A 416 -28.01 1.90 19.26
CA GLY A 416 -28.22 2.78 18.11
C GLY A 416 -27.30 2.41 16.93
N ASN A 417 -26.03 2.11 17.21
CA ASN A 417 -25.08 1.64 16.20
C ASN A 417 -25.48 0.31 15.60
N LEU A 418 -25.86 -0.65 16.43
CA LEU A 418 -26.37 -1.95 15.99
C LEU A 418 -27.60 -1.80 15.10
N GLY A 419 -28.51 -0.88 15.42
CA GLY A 419 -29.67 -0.56 14.58
C GLY A 419 -29.26 -0.02 13.20
N ASN A 420 -28.28 0.88 13.15
CA ASN A 420 -27.75 1.42 11.90
C ASN A 420 -27.05 0.34 11.06
N THR A 421 -26.18 -0.46 11.67
CA THR A 421 -25.50 -1.58 10.99
C THR A 421 -26.52 -2.60 10.46
N LEU A 422 -27.51 -2.98 11.27
CA LEU A 422 -28.56 -3.92 10.84
C LEU A 422 -29.37 -3.37 9.66
N SER A 423 -29.71 -2.08 9.69
CA SER A 423 -30.44 -1.43 8.60
C SER A 423 -29.59 -1.37 7.33
N ALA A 424 -28.31 -1.01 7.45
CA ALA A 424 -27.36 -0.98 6.34
C ALA A 424 -27.13 -2.37 5.73
N THR A 425 -26.94 -3.41 6.55
CA THR A 425 -26.81 -4.80 6.08
C THR A 425 -28.08 -5.27 5.39
N ARG A 426 -29.27 -4.96 5.93
CA ARG A 426 -30.54 -5.32 5.30
C ARG A 426 -30.70 -4.63 3.95
N ALA A 427 -30.42 -3.33 3.85
CA ALA A 427 -30.44 -2.60 2.59
C ALA A 427 -29.43 -3.16 1.58
N ALA A 428 -28.18 -3.44 2.01
CA ALA A 428 -27.14 -3.96 1.14
C ALA A 428 -27.42 -5.37 0.61
N THR A 429 -28.17 -6.17 1.37
CA THR A 429 -28.57 -7.54 1.00
C THR A 429 -29.96 -7.60 0.36
N GLY A 430 -30.68 -6.48 0.26
CA GLY A 430 -32.07 -6.41 -0.19
C GLY A 430 -33.08 -7.08 0.77
N LEU A 431 -32.66 -7.43 1.99
CA LEU A 431 -33.53 -8.04 3.00
C LEU A 431 -34.57 -7.07 3.57
N ASP A 432 -34.34 -5.76 3.43
CA ASP A 432 -35.31 -4.71 3.75
C ASP A 432 -36.51 -4.70 2.80
N GLN A 433 -36.33 -5.18 1.56
CA GLN A 433 -37.39 -5.33 0.56
C GLN A 433 -38.12 -6.67 0.65
N ALA A 434 -37.63 -7.60 1.47
CA ALA A 434 -38.21 -8.92 1.60
C ALA A 434 -39.54 -8.88 2.38
N ALA A 435 -40.57 -9.54 1.85
CA ALA A 435 -41.84 -9.68 2.53
C ALA A 435 -41.69 -10.56 3.78
N VAL A 436 -41.75 -9.95 4.97
CA VAL A 436 -41.69 -10.67 6.24
C VAL A 436 -43.01 -11.41 6.48
N ARG A 437 -43.02 -12.72 6.26
CA ARG A 437 -44.12 -13.60 6.68
C ARG A 437 -43.80 -14.19 8.04
N ARG A 438 -44.37 -13.62 9.11
CA ARG A 438 -44.28 -14.23 10.44
C ARG A 438 -45.15 -15.49 10.46
N ALA A 439 -44.52 -16.65 10.39
CA ALA A 439 -45.20 -17.91 10.65
C ALA A 439 -45.50 -17.98 12.15
N THR A 440 -46.78 -17.98 12.53
CA THR A 440 -47.18 -18.28 13.91
C THR A 440 -47.05 -19.79 14.09
N TYR A 441 -46.08 -20.23 14.89
CA TYR A 441 -46.03 -21.63 15.31
C TYR A 441 -47.32 -21.96 16.06
N ARG A 442 -48.13 -22.87 15.50
CA ARG A 442 -49.34 -23.39 16.14
C ARG A 442 -49.03 -24.80 16.64
N PRO A 443 -48.86 -25.00 17.96
CA PRO A 443 -48.79 -26.35 18.52
C PRO A 443 -50.01 -27.17 18.07
N GLY A 444 -49.81 -28.36 17.50
CA GLY A 444 -50.90 -29.19 16.97
C GLY A 444 -51.53 -28.71 15.65
N GLY A 445 -50.96 -27.69 14.99
CA GLY A 445 -51.48 -27.12 13.74
C GLY A 445 -51.25 -27.97 12.48
N VAL A 446 -50.54 -29.09 12.58
CA VAL A 446 -50.31 -30.02 11.47
C VAL A 446 -51.35 -31.14 11.54
N THR A 447 -52.42 -31.00 10.75
CA THR A 447 -53.46 -32.04 10.62
C THR A 447 -53.13 -32.98 9.47
N GLN A 448 -53.69 -34.20 9.48
CA GLN A 448 -53.53 -35.14 8.36
C GLN A 448 -54.00 -34.54 7.03
N ALA A 449 -55.10 -33.77 7.06
CA ALA A 449 -55.61 -33.06 5.90
C ALA A 449 -54.61 -31.99 5.39
N ALA A 450 -53.92 -31.28 6.29
CA ALA A 450 -52.90 -30.31 5.91
C ALA A 450 -51.69 -30.97 5.22
N ILE A 451 -51.23 -32.11 5.73
CA ILE A 451 -50.16 -32.92 5.10
C ILE A 451 -50.59 -33.38 3.69
N GLN A 452 -51.81 -33.89 3.56
CA GLN A 452 -52.36 -34.35 2.28
C GLN A 452 -52.57 -33.21 1.28
N SER A 453 -52.83 -32.00 1.75
CA SER A 453 -53.03 -30.82 0.89
C SER A 453 -51.74 -30.22 0.33
N ALA A 454 -50.57 -30.58 0.88
CA ALA A 454 -49.29 -29.99 0.52
C ALA A 454 -48.18 -31.05 0.30
N PRO A 455 -48.40 -32.06 -0.56
CA PRO A 455 -47.47 -33.18 -0.73
C PRO A 455 -46.07 -32.71 -1.14
N ALA A 456 -45.95 -31.73 -2.03
CA ALA A 456 -44.66 -31.19 -2.47
C ALA A 456 -43.84 -30.53 -1.33
N SER A 457 -44.51 -29.94 -0.34
CA SER A 457 -43.82 -29.36 0.83
C SER A 457 -43.34 -30.45 1.78
N VAL A 458 -44.16 -31.48 2.00
CA VAL A 458 -43.82 -32.65 2.82
C VAL A 458 -42.66 -33.42 2.19
N ASP A 459 -42.70 -33.62 0.87
CA ASP A 459 -41.63 -34.27 0.08
C ASP A 459 -40.33 -33.46 0.01
N SER A 460 -40.33 -32.21 0.49
CA SER A 460 -39.15 -31.36 0.58
C SER A 460 -38.65 -31.15 2.02
N LEU A 461 -39.31 -31.73 3.02
CA LEU A 461 -38.88 -31.61 4.42
C LEU A 461 -37.55 -32.34 4.63
N ARG A 462 -36.55 -31.62 5.13
CA ARG A 462 -35.25 -32.21 5.47
C ARG A 462 -35.37 -33.08 6.72
N PHE A 463 -35.39 -34.41 6.53
CA PHE A 463 -35.30 -35.39 7.61
C PHE A 463 -33.87 -35.88 7.85
N LEU A 464 -32.99 -35.73 6.86
CA LEU A 464 -31.59 -36.11 6.96
C LEU A 464 -30.73 -34.92 7.36
N ASP A 465 -29.69 -35.18 8.16
CA ASP A 465 -28.67 -34.18 8.49
C ASP A 465 -27.57 -34.14 7.41
N ALA A 466 -26.97 -32.96 7.21
CA ALA A 466 -25.95 -32.75 6.20
C ALA A 466 -24.63 -33.49 6.53
N ARG A 467 -24.22 -33.53 7.81
CA ARG A 467 -22.92 -34.13 8.18
C ARG A 467 -22.86 -35.64 7.94
N PRO A 468 -23.89 -36.45 8.30
CA PRO A 468 -23.91 -37.87 7.94
C PRO A 468 -23.97 -38.10 6.42
N ALA A 469 -24.69 -37.25 5.68
CA ALA A 469 -24.76 -37.34 4.22
C ALA A 469 -23.39 -37.08 3.59
N GLN A 470 -22.67 -36.08 4.07
CA GLN A 470 -21.30 -35.77 3.67
C GLN A 470 -20.35 -36.94 3.96
N GLN A 471 -20.37 -37.51 5.17
CA GLN A 471 -19.55 -38.67 5.53
C GLN A 471 -19.88 -39.89 4.65
N ALA A 472 -21.15 -40.07 4.29
CA ALA A 472 -21.56 -41.10 3.36
C ALA A 472 -21.02 -40.85 1.94
N CYS A 473 -21.02 -39.59 1.47
CA CYS A 473 -20.38 -39.23 0.19
C CYS A 473 -18.90 -39.55 0.21
N GLN A 474 -18.17 -39.12 1.25
CA GLN A 474 -16.74 -39.39 1.39
C GLN A 474 -16.43 -40.89 1.35
N ARG A 475 -17.28 -41.71 1.98
CA ARG A 475 -17.06 -43.15 2.07
C ARG A 475 -17.43 -43.92 0.79
N PHE A 476 -18.49 -43.52 0.10
CA PHE A 476 -19.08 -44.31 -0.99
C PHE A 476 -18.88 -43.71 -2.37
N GLU A 477 -18.77 -42.39 -2.48
CA GLU A 477 -18.67 -41.66 -3.74
C GLU A 477 -17.29 -41.04 -3.99
N ALA A 478 -16.39 -41.07 -2.99
CA ALA A 478 -14.97 -40.73 -3.13
C ALA A 478 -14.09 -41.98 -2.89
N PRO A 479 -14.10 -42.98 -3.79
CA PRO A 479 -13.44 -44.29 -3.58
C PRO A 479 -11.90 -44.24 -3.63
N ARG A 480 -11.32 -43.07 -3.91
CA ARG A 480 -9.87 -42.86 -3.99
C ARG A 480 -9.50 -41.81 -2.96
N ASP A 481 -8.38 -42.03 -2.27
CA ASP A 481 -7.92 -41.15 -1.20
C ASP A 481 -7.70 -39.70 -1.65
N TYR A 482 -7.44 -39.47 -2.94
CA TYR A 482 -7.29 -38.12 -3.49
C TYR A 482 -8.61 -37.42 -3.81
N TYR A 483 -9.76 -38.11 -3.81
CA TYR A 483 -11.07 -37.47 -3.94
C TYR A 483 -11.66 -37.18 -2.56
N THR A 484 -12.37 -36.06 -2.47
CA THR A 484 -13.06 -35.65 -1.24
C THR A 484 -14.43 -35.05 -1.53
N CYS A 485 -15.37 -35.26 -0.60
CA CYS A 485 -16.68 -34.61 -0.51
C CYS A 485 -16.71 -33.74 0.76
N ASP A 486 -15.90 -32.70 0.81
CA ASP A 486 -15.75 -31.89 2.04
C ASP A 486 -16.85 -30.84 2.23
N ASP A 487 -17.54 -30.47 1.17
CA ASP A 487 -18.58 -29.43 1.20
C ASP A 487 -19.93 -30.00 0.79
N VAL A 488 -20.96 -29.67 1.59
CA VAL A 488 -22.33 -30.13 1.39
C VAL A 488 -23.28 -28.94 1.42
N ASP A 489 -23.79 -28.62 0.24
CA ASP A 489 -24.76 -27.55 0.05
C ASP A 489 -26.18 -28.08 -0.08
N LEU A 490 -27.12 -27.17 0.13
CA LEU A 490 -28.54 -27.41 -0.09
C LEU A 490 -28.97 -26.70 -1.36
N ASP A 491 -29.53 -27.45 -2.30
CA ASP A 491 -30.10 -26.89 -3.52
C ASP A 491 -31.50 -27.44 -3.79
N ARG A 492 -32.22 -26.78 -4.71
CA ARG A 492 -33.56 -27.17 -5.15
C ARG A 492 -33.52 -27.56 -6.61
N ASP A 493 -33.95 -28.78 -6.87
CA ASP A 493 -34.05 -29.36 -8.21
C ASP A 493 -35.52 -29.58 -8.59
N ILE A 494 -35.79 -29.56 -9.89
CA ILE A 494 -37.07 -30.01 -10.46
C ILE A 494 -36.85 -31.43 -10.93
N ALA A 495 -37.46 -32.39 -10.23
CA ALA A 495 -37.43 -33.77 -10.65
C ALA A 495 -38.04 -33.94 -12.06
N PRO A 496 -37.71 -35.02 -12.79
CA PRO A 496 -38.24 -35.26 -14.13
C PRO A 496 -39.77 -35.29 -14.23
N ASP A 497 -40.47 -35.53 -13.12
CA ASP A 497 -41.93 -35.50 -13.00
C ASP A 497 -42.50 -34.09 -12.76
N GLY A 498 -41.66 -33.05 -12.77
CA GLY A 498 -42.02 -31.66 -12.53
C GLY A 498 -42.09 -31.26 -11.05
N THR A 499 -41.84 -32.19 -10.11
CA THR A 499 -41.91 -31.89 -8.67
C THR A 499 -40.65 -31.18 -8.18
N LYS A 500 -40.83 -30.16 -7.35
CA LYS A 500 -39.70 -29.49 -6.67
C LYS A 500 -39.27 -30.32 -5.48
N ARG A 501 -37.97 -30.59 -5.37
CA ARG A 501 -37.36 -31.31 -4.26
C ARG A 501 -36.10 -30.61 -3.78
N THR A 502 -35.79 -30.77 -2.50
CA THR A 502 -34.54 -30.27 -1.92
C THR A 502 -33.50 -31.38 -1.90
N LEU A 503 -32.29 -31.08 -2.34
CA LEU A 503 -31.18 -32.02 -2.44
C LEU A 503 -29.99 -31.52 -1.61
N PHE A 504 -29.23 -32.46 -1.06
CA PHE A 504 -27.82 -32.25 -0.77
C PHE A 504 -27.05 -32.30 -2.08
N VAL A 505 -26.13 -31.35 -2.27
CA VAL A 505 -25.24 -31.24 -3.42
C VAL A 505 -23.81 -31.19 -2.91
N MET A 506 -22.96 -32.06 -3.42
CA MET A 506 -21.56 -32.17 -3.04
C MET A 506 -20.71 -32.27 -4.31
N GLY A 507 -19.64 -31.48 -4.40
CA GLY A 507 -18.62 -31.64 -5.42
C GLY A 507 -17.62 -32.73 -5.00
N ARG A 508 -17.20 -33.60 -5.93
CA ARG A 508 -16.05 -34.48 -5.68
C ARG A 508 -14.79 -33.75 -6.07
N GLU A 509 -14.14 -33.14 -5.10
CA GLU A 509 -12.93 -32.35 -5.29
C GLU A 509 -11.67 -33.17 -5.06
N ILE A 510 -10.51 -32.64 -5.45
CA ILE A 510 -9.22 -33.28 -5.14
C ILE A 510 -8.66 -32.73 -3.84
N ASP A 511 -8.28 -33.61 -2.93
CA ASP A 511 -7.46 -33.26 -1.78
C ASP A 511 -5.97 -33.41 -2.11
N TYR A 512 -5.30 -32.27 -2.31
CA TYR A 512 -3.87 -32.22 -2.60
C TYR A 512 -2.97 -32.44 -1.38
N SER A 513 -3.53 -32.47 -0.17
CA SER A 513 -2.76 -32.70 1.06
C SER A 513 -2.47 -34.18 1.31
N VAL A 514 -3.26 -35.06 0.70
CA VAL A 514 -3.16 -36.50 0.81
C VAL A 514 -2.59 -37.07 -0.49
N SER A 515 -1.89 -38.20 -0.38
CA SER A 515 -1.22 -38.87 -1.50
C SER A 515 -0.11 -38.05 -2.19
N ASN A 516 0.42 -38.57 -3.29
CA ASN A 516 1.39 -37.88 -4.14
C ASN A 516 0.73 -36.82 -5.06
N ALA A 517 -0.60 -36.61 -4.97
CA ALA A 517 -1.31 -35.59 -5.75
C ALA A 517 -0.81 -34.16 -5.48
N GLY A 518 -0.25 -33.90 -4.29
CA GLY A 518 0.34 -32.60 -3.94
C GLY A 518 1.69 -32.29 -4.60
N GLU A 519 2.37 -33.28 -5.20
CA GLU A 519 3.62 -33.05 -5.93
C GLU A 519 3.37 -32.11 -7.12
N PHE A 520 4.23 -31.10 -7.31
CA PHE A 520 4.04 -30.05 -8.32
C PHE A 520 3.61 -30.58 -9.70
N GLN A 521 4.33 -31.58 -10.23
CA GLN A 521 4.01 -32.13 -11.55
C GLN A 521 2.65 -32.82 -11.56
N ARG A 522 2.33 -33.59 -10.52
CA ARG A 522 1.06 -34.30 -10.41
C ARG A 522 -0.10 -33.32 -10.21
N ARG A 523 0.02 -32.36 -9.31
CA ARG A 523 -0.99 -31.32 -9.05
C ARG A 523 -1.36 -30.54 -10.30
N HIS A 524 -0.37 -30.11 -11.08
CA HIS A 524 -0.62 -29.17 -12.18
C HIS A 524 -0.78 -29.81 -13.57
N PHE A 525 -0.48 -31.09 -13.74
CA PHE A 525 -0.55 -31.78 -15.04
C PHE A 525 -1.27 -33.13 -15.04
N THR A 526 -1.56 -33.73 -13.88
CA THR A 526 -2.20 -35.06 -13.79
C THR A 526 -3.49 -35.03 -12.99
N TYR A 527 -3.46 -34.44 -11.79
CA TYR A 527 -4.58 -34.30 -10.87
C TYR A 527 -5.12 -32.87 -10.94
N THR A 528 -5.53 -32.44 -12.13
CA THR A 528 -5.87 -31.03 -12.39
C THR A 528 -7.29 -30.65 -12.02
N HIS A 529 -8.18 -31.62 -11.74
CA HIS A 529 -9.58 -31.34 -11.44
C HIS A 529 -10.22 -32.46 -10.64
N GLY A 530 -11.18 -32.11 -9.77
CA GLY A 530 -12.17 -33.01 -9.22
C GLY A 530 -13.13 -33.54 -10.28
N TYR A 531 -14.07 -34.40 -9.90
CA TYR A 531 -14.93 -35.10 -10.85
C TYR A 531 -16.41 -35.12 -10.47
N GLY A 532 -17.18 -34.25 -11.10
CA GLY A 532 -18.64 -34.28 -11.10
C GLY A 532 -19.26 -34.00 -9.73
N VAL A 533 -20.56 -34.21 -9.65
CA VAL A 533 -21.39 -33.80 -8.53
C VAL A 533 -22.15 -35.00 -7.98
N VAL A 534 -22.19 -35.11 -6.66
CA VAL A 534 -22.97 -36.11 -5.93
C VAL A 534 -24.19 -35.43 -5.34
N THR A 535 -25.38 -35.97 -5.59
CA THR A 535 -26.60 -35.41 -5.02
C THR A 535 -27.46 -36.47 -4.37
N ALA A 536 -28.12 -36.13 -3.27
CA ALA A 536 -29.12 -36.98 -2.62
C ALA A 536 -30.30 -36.14 -2.10
N PRO A 537 -31.55 -36.65 -2.14
CA PRO A 537 -32.67 -35.98 -1.48
C PRO A 537 -32.40 -35.82 0.01
N VAL A 538 -32.85 -34.71 0.58
CA VAL A 538 -32.70 -34.41 2.00
C VAL A 538 -33.59 -35.26 2.93
N ASN A 539 -34.38 -36.16 2.36
CA ASN A 539 -35.48 -36.84 3.04
C ASN A 539 -35.64 -38.32 2.67
N ARG A 540 -34.76 -38.87 1.82
CA ARG A 540 -34.86 -40.27 1.37
C ARG A 540 -33.55 -41.01 1.59
N ILE A 541 -33.70 -42.23 2.10
CA ILE A 541 -32.62 -43.20 2.23
C ILE A 541 -32.86 -44.39 1.30
N ASP A 542 -31.78 -45.05 0.91
CA ASP A 542 -31.84 -46.31 0.19
C ASP A 542 -32.13 -47.49 1.14
N LYS A 543 -32.30 -48.69 0.57
CA LYS A 543 -32.55 -49.92 1.36
C LYS A 543 -31.40 -50.29 2.31
N ALA A 544 -30.22 -49.71 2.13
CA ALA A 544 -29.05 -49.94 2.97
C ALA A 544 -28.87 -48.85 4.04
N GLY A 545 -29.84 -47.93 4.19
CA GLY A 545 -29.81 -46.86 5.18
C GLY A 545 -28.89 -45.69 4.82
N ARG A 546 -28.44 -45.58 3.57
CA ARG A 546 -27.60 -44.47 3.07
C ARG A 546 -28.46 -43.41 2.41
N PRO A 547 -27.98 -42.17 2.21
CA PRO A 547 -28.68 -41.20 1.37
C PRO A 547 -29.03 -41.81 0.00
N ALA A 548 -30.24 -41.57 -0.49
CA ALA A 548 -30.69 -42.08 -1.78
C ALA A 548 -30.06 -41.31 -2.94
N TRP A 549 -28.82 -41.66 -3.31
CA TRP A 549 -28.05 -40.98 -4.36
C TRP A 549 -28.80 -40.89 -5.69
N ILE A 550 -28.93 -39.67 -6.21
CA ILE A 550 -29.47 -39.38 -7.55
C ILE A 550 -28.29 -39.25 -8.51
N ALA A 551 -27.50 -38.18 -8.37
CA ALA A 551 -26.28 -37.96 -9.14
C ALA A 551 -25.11 -38.67 -8.44
N ARG A 552 -24.41 -39.56 -9.15
CA ARG A 552 -23.37 -40.41 -8.54
C ARG A 552 -22.42 -41.08 -9.54
N GLY A 553 -21.37 -41.68 -8.99
CA GLY A 553 -20.50 -42.64 -9.66
C GLY A 553 -19.50 -42.05 -10.67
N PHE A 554 -18.70 -42.96 -11.23
CA PHE A 554 -17.70 -42.76 -12.28
C PHE A 554 -17.97 -43.80 -13.39
N PRO A 555 -18.38 -43.41 -14.61
CA PRO A 555 -18.68 -42.04 -15.04
C PRO A 555 -19.91 -41.45 -14.33
N GLN A 556 -20.05 -40.13 -14.34
CA GLN A 556 -21.18 -39.41 -13.73
C GLN A 556 -22.52 -39.88 -14.31
N ARG A 557 -23.46 -40.27 -13.44
CA ARG A 557 -24.83 -40.68 -13.81
C ARG A 557 -25.87 -39.94 -12.99
N GLY A 558 -27.13 -40.00 -13.43
CA GLY A 558 -28.30 -39.56 -12.67
C GLY A 558 -28.65 -38.07 -12.78
N LEU A 559 -27.93 -37.31 -13.61
CA LEU A 559 -28.28 -35.93 -13.96
C LEU A 559 -29.01 -35.90 -15.30
N THR A 560 -29.98 -35.00 -15.44
CA THR A 560 -30.74 -34.78 -16.68
C THR A 560 -30.84 -33.27 -16.93
N PRO A 561 -30.21 -32.73 -17.99
CA PRO A 561 -29.34 -33.43 -18.94
C PRO A 561 -28.06 -33.99 -18.27
N PRO A 562 -27.43 -35.03 -18.84
CA PRO A 562 -26.15 -35.54 -18.33
C PRO A 562 -25.05 -34.47 -18.46
N LEU A 563 -24.10 -34.46 -17.51
CA LEU A 563 -22.94 -33.57 -17.60
C LEU A 563 -22.06 -34.00 -18.77
N LYS A 564 -21.86 -33.07 -19.71
CA LYS A 564 -20.91 -33.26 -20.82
C LYS A 564 -19.46 -33.24 -20.35
N GLN A 565 -19.15 -32.36 -19.40
CA GLN A 565 -17.83 -32.24 -18.79
C GLN A 565 -17.94 -32.20 -17.26
N PRO A 566 -17.60 -33.30 -16.57
CA PRO A 566 -17.71 -33.37 -15.12
C PRO A 566 -16.54 -32.71 -14.37
N GLY A 567 -15.48 -32.25 -15.04
CA GLY A 567 -14.27 -31.78 -14.36
C GLY A 567 -14.47 -30.52 -13.50
N ILE A 568 -14.08 -30.59 -12.22
CA ILE A 568 -14.13 -29.48 -11.26
C ILE A 568 -12.71 -28.95 -11.01
N TYR A 569 -12.29 -27.91 -11.73
CA TYR A 569 -10.94 -27.34 -11.61
C TYR A 569 -10.79 -26.44 -10.37
N PHE A 570 -11.81 -25.62 -10.10
CA PHE A 570 -11.84 -24.70 -8.98
C PHE A 570 -13.11 -24.96 -8.16
N GLY A 571 -12.94 -25.53 -6.97
CA GLY A 571 -14.02 -25.89 -6.05
C GLY A 571 -13.98 -25.09 -4.75
N ALA A 572 -14.77 -25.51 -3.75
CA ALA A 572 -14.84 -24.90 -2.44
C ALA A 572 -13.53 -25.08 -1.64
N ARG A 573 -12.78 -26.16 -1.92
CA ARG A 573 -11.50 -26.42 -1.26
C ARG A 573 -10.40 -25.55 -1.86
N ALA A 574 -9.80 -24.72 -1.02
CA ALA A 574 -8.59 -23.99 -1.37
C ALA A 574 -7.43 -24.98 -1.56
N GLY A 575 -7.08 -25.26 -2.81
CA GLY A 575 -6.09 -26.31 -3.10
C GLY A 575 -5.51 -26.28 -4.50
N MET A 576 -6.12 -25.60 -5.47
CA MET A 576 -5.59 -25.47 -6.81
C MET A 576 -5.48 -24.00 -7.21
N PRO A 577 -4.26 -23.41 -7.25
CA PRO A 577 -4.11 -22.01 -7.64
C PRO A 577 -4.17 -21.80 -9.16
N TRP A 578 -3.87 -22.83 -9.94
CA TRP A 578 -3.90 -22.86 -11.41
C TRP A 578 -3.72 -24.30 -11.90
N ALA A 579 -4.18 -24.59 -13.12
CA ALA A 579 -4.00 -25.88 -13.78
C ALA A 579 -3.53 -25.69 -15.22
N VAL A 580 -2.75 -26.63 -15.75
CA VAL A 580 -2.43 -26.66 -17.18
C VAL A 580 -3.21 -27.78 -17.83
N VAL A 581 -3.95 -27.43 -18.87
CA VAL A 581 -4.83 -28.34 -19.61
C VAL A 581 -4.38 -28.46 -21.07
N ASN A 582 -4.92 -29.47 -21.75
CA ASN A 582 -4.51 -29.84 -23.10
C ASN A 582 -3.00 -30.11 -23.17
N THR A 583 -2.51 -30.94 -22.24
CA THR A 583 -1.12 -31.38 -22.15
C THR A 583 -0.94 -32.74 -22.78
N ARG A 584 0.31 -33.12 -23.06
CA ARG A 584 0.68 -34.45 -23.55
C ARG A 584 0.79 -35.50 -22.44
N SER A 585 0.61 -35.09 -21.19
CA SER A 585 0.61 -36.00 -20.03
C SER A 585 -0.78 -36.59 -19.84
N SER A 586 -0.86 -37.82 -19.35
CA SER A 586 -2.14 -38.36 -18.92
C SER A 586 -2.69 -37.57 -17.74
N VAL A 587 -3.95 -37.16 -17.86
CA VAL A 587 -4.75 -36.53 -16.80
C VAL A 587 -5.66 -37.60 -16.19
N VAL A 588 -5.88 -37.53 -14.89
CA VAL A 588 -6.88 -38.37 -14.21
C VAL A 588 -8.24 -37.72 -14.44
N ASP A 589 -9.09 -38.39 -15.23
CA ASP A 589 -10.49 -38.01 -15.43
C ASP A 589 -11.37 -39.10 -14.81
N GLY A 590 -11.94 -38.79 -13.64
CA GLY A 590 -12.67 -39.76 -12.85
C GLY A 590 -11.76 -40.84 -12.28
N LEU A 591 -11.84 -42.07 -12.80
CA LEU A 591 -10.99 -43.19 -12.38
C LEU A 591 -10.01 -43.64 -13.47
N GLU A 592 -10.02 -42.98 -14.62
CA GLU A 592 -9.24 -43.35 -15.79
C GLU A 592 -8.13 -42.30 -16.07
N ASN A 593 -7.06 -42.76 -16.69
CA ASN A 593 -5.99 -41.89 -17.18
C ASN A 593 -6.24 -41.60 -18.66
N VAL A 594 -6.48 -40.34 -19.00
CA VAL A 594 -6.78 -39.89 -20.36
C VAL A 594 -5.62 -39.05 -20.89
N THR A 595 -5.08 -39.40 -22.06
CA THR A 595 -3.90 -38.73 -22.65
C THR A 595 -4.22 -37.52 -23.52
N ASP A 596 -5.49 -37.35 -23.91
CA ASP A 596 -5.96 -36.24 -24.77
C ASP A 596 -7.20 -35.58 -24.17
N ALA A 597 -7.17 -35.34 -22.85
CA ALA A 597 -8.22 -34.59 -22.17
C ALA A 597 -8.23 -33.15 -22.70
N THR A 598 -9.11 -32.90 -23.67
CA THR A 598 -9.30 -31.59 -24.29
C THR A 598 -10.22 -30.76 -23.42
N TRP A 599 -9.63 -29.78 -22.74
CA TRP A 599 -10.40 -28.69 -22.14
C TRP A 599 -11.03 -27.86 -23.26
N CYS A 600 -12.27 -27.40 -23.08
CA CYS A 600 -13.10 -26.78 -24.12
C CYS A 600 -12.34 -25.72 -24.94
N VAL A 601 -11.91 -26.09 -26.15
CA VAL A 601 -11.27 -25.17 -27.09
C VAL A 601 -12.23 -24.94 -28.25
N ASN A 602 -12.18 -23.75 -28.84
CA ASN A 602 -12.89 -23.40 -30.08
C ASN A 602 -14.43 -23.46 -29.94
N GLU A 603 -15.10 -24.42 -30.58
CA GLU A 603 -16.57 -24.50 -30.67
C GLU A 603 -17.24 -24.76 -29.32
N ASP A 604 -16.52 -25.38 -28.38
CA ASP A 604 -16.98 -25.61 -27.00
C ASP A 604 -16.62 -24.46 -26.04
N ALA A 605 -15.93 -23.40 -26.51
CA ALA A 605 -15.52 -22.28 -25.65
C ALA A 605 -16.73 -21.55 -25.03
N GLU A 606 -17.87 -21.50 -25.74
CA GLU A 606 -19.12 -20.95 -25.20
C GLU A 606 -19.65 -21.75 -24.01
N LEU A 607 -19.43 -23.07 -23.98
CA LEU A 607 -19.89 -23.96 -22.91
C LEU A 607 -19.10 -23.80 -21.60
N CYS A 608 -17.87 -23.28 -21.69
CA CYS A 608 -16.91 -23.30 -20.58
C CYS A 608 -16.37 -21.93 -20.21
N GLY A 609 -16.91 -20.84 -20.76
CA GLY A 609 -16.49 -19.48 -20.40
C GLY A 609 -16.94 -18.34 -21.33
N GLY A 610 -17.69 -18.63 -22.41
CA GLY A 610 -18.12 -17.62 -23.38
C GLY A 610 -17.05 -17.28 -24.44
N LYS A 611 -17.31 -16.25 -25.26
CA LYS A 611 -16.54 -15.88 -26.47
C LYS A 611 -15.03 -15.59 -26.29
N GLY A 612 -14.49 -15.64 -25.07
CA GLY A 612 -13.06 -15.46 -24.75
C GLY A 612 -12.27 -16.74 -24.45
N GLY A 613 -12.96 -17.87 -24.24
CA GLY A 613 -12.36 -19.12 -23.76
C GLY A 613 -11.88 -19.04 -22.30
N THR A 614 -11.97 -20.14 -21.55
CA THR A 614 -11.34 -20.22 -20.22
C THR A 614 -9.87 -20.58 -20.37
N GLY A 615 -9.00 -19.59 -20.14
CA GLY A 615 -7.57 -19.80 -19.91
C GLY A 615 -6.61 -19.07 -20.84
N ILE A 616 -5.37 -18.94 -20.38
CA ILE A 616 -4.26 -18.32 -21.09
C ILE A 616 -3.57 -19.38 -21.95
N ARG A 617 -3.65 -19.27 -23.27
CA ARG A 617 -2.85 -20.11 -24.18
C ARG A 617 -1.36 -19.98 -23.83
N ILE A 618 -0.64 -21.09 -23.71
CA ILE A 618 0.78 -21.08 -23.34
C ILE A 618 1.65 -20.60 -24.51
N GLY A 619 1.39 -21.09 -25.72
CA GLY A 619 2.14 -20.72 -26.91
C GLY A 619 3.63 -21.11 -26.85
N GLY A 620 4.44 -20.46 -27.68
CA GLY A 620 5.89 -20.69 -27.79
C GLY A 620 6.74 -19.47 -27.43
N GLY A 621 8.06 -19.68 -27.37
CA GLY A 621 9.06 -18.61 -27.25
C GLY A 621 8.91 -17.75 -26.00
N TRP A 622 8.77 -16.44 -26.21
CA TRP A 622 8.69 -15.44 -25.14
C TRP A 622 7.49 -15.63 -24.20
N ARG A 623 6.30 -15.94 -24.74
CA ARG A 623 5.07 -16.07 -23.95
C ARG A 623 5.18 -17.21 -22.94
N ARG A 624 5.75 -18.33 -23.36
CA ARG A 624 6.02 -19.47 -22.48
C ARG A 624 7.00 -19.09 -21.35
N LEU A 625 8.11 -18.43 -21.69
CA LEU A 625 9.09 -17.96 -20.71
C LEU A 625 8.48 -16.97 -19.70
N ALA A 626 7.63 -16.06 -20.17
CA ALA A 626 6.91 -15.10 -19.33
C ALA A 626 5.97 -15.78 -18.34
N ILE A 627 5.18 -16.76 -18.80
CA ILE A 627 4.31 -17.56 -17.93
C ILE A 627 5.16 -18.37 -16.93
N THR A 628 6.30 -18.93 -17.33
CA THR A 628 7.19 -19.68 -16.42
C THR A 628 7.72 -18.83 -15.30
N LYS A 629 8.10 -17.60 -15.62
CA LYS A 629 8.50 -16.64 -14.62
C LYS A 629 7.37 -16.28 -13.67
N PHE A 630 6.18 -15.99 -14.22
CA PHE A 630 5.00 -15.63 -13.43
C PHE A 630 4.59 -16.72 -12.42
N LEU A 631 4.68 -17.99 -12.81
CA LEU A 631 4.39 -19.14 -11.95
C LEU A 631 5.54 -19.48 -10.95
N GLY A 632 6.60 -18.65 -10.91
CA GLY A 632 7.75 -18.81 -10.01
C GLY A 632 8.72 -19.92 -10.41
N GLY A 633 8.72 -20.33 -11.68
CA GLY A 633 9.45 -21.49 -12.20
C GLY A 633 10.72 -21.17 -12.98
N LEU A 634 11.42 -20.05 -12.72
CA LEU A 634 12.68 -19.78 -13.43
C LEU A 634 13.69 -20.90 -13.15
N PRO A 635 14.12 -21.66 -14.17
CA PRO A 635 15.10 -22.70 -13.97
C PRO A 635 16.44 -22.01 -13.64
N TYR A 636 17.10 -22.46 -12.58
CA TYR A 636 18.50 -22.19 -12.20
C TYR A 636 18.84 -21.13 -11.11
N ILE A 637 17.91 -20.42 -10.46
CA ILE A 637 18.30 -19.46 -9.38
C ILE A 637 17.74 -19.81 -7.98
N GLY A 638 16.89 -20.84 -7.84
CA GLY A 638 16.46 -21.34 -6.53
C GLY A 638 16.41 -22.86 -6.53
N GLY A 639 17.22 -23.51 -5.70
CA GLY A 639 17.32 -24.96 -5.55
C GLY A 639 16.07 -25.64 -4.97
N GLY A 640 14.93 -25.51 -5.62
CA GLY A 640 13.70 -26.24 -5.30
C GLY A 640 13.17 -26.93 -6.56
N ARG A 641 13.07 -28.26 -6.52
CA ARG A 641 12.47 -29.12 -7.57
C ARG A 641 11.20 -28.49 -8.19
N ARG A 642 11.25 -27.95 -9.42
CA ARG A 642 10.05 -27.59 -10.22
C ARG A 642 10.31 -27.77 -11.71
N ILE A 643 9.76 -28.86 -12.26
CA ILE A 643 9.91 -29.32 -13.65
C ILE A 643 8.84 -28.65 -14.51
N TRP A 644 9.01 -27.36 -14.79
CA TRP A 644 8.42 -26.76 -16.00
C TRP A 644 9.55 -26.07 -16.76
N ASN A 645 10.22 -26.82 -17.63
CA ASN A 645 11.29 -26.24 -18.42
C ASN A 645 10.69 -25.41 -19.56
N ALA A 646 10.72 -24.08 -19.41
CA ALA A 646 10.27 -23.13 -20.44
C ALA A 646 11.06 -23.27 -21.75
N THR A 647 12.31 -23.74 -21.67
CA THR A 647 13.27 -23.73 -22.78
C THR A 647 13.32 -25.04 -23.56
N SER A 648 12.69 -26.12 -23.07
CA SER A 648 12.46 -27.32 -23.89
C SER A 648 11.30 -27.07 -24.85
N GLY A 649 11.59 -26.43 -25.98
CA GLY A 649 10.71 -26.45 -27.15
C GLY A 649 10.70 -27.85 -27.79
N GLY A 650 9.58 -28.25 -28.40
CA GLY A 650 9.46 -29.49 -29.18
C GLY A 650 8.67 -30.62 -28.48
N ASP A 651 8.82 -31.85 -28.98
CA ASP A 651 8.01 -33.03 -28.62
C ASP A 651 8.20 -33.54 -27.18
N ARG A 652 9.20 -33.03 -26.47
CA ARG A 652 9.54 -33.45 -25.09
C ARG A 652 8.85 -32.63 -23.99
N ALA A 653 8.16 -31.54 -24.33
CA ALA A 653 7.46 -30.72 -23.34
C ALA A 653 6.09 -31.29 -23.00
N ILE A 654 5.77 -31.39 -21.70
CA ILE A 654 4.45 -31.81 -21.20
C ILE A 654 3.36 -30.82 -21.67
N ALA A 655 3.63 -29.51 -21.54
CA ALA A 655 2.78 -28.46 -22.07
C ALA A 655 3.30 -27.98 -23.43
N GLY A 656 2.49 -28.16 -24.47
CA GLY A 656 2.75 -27.73 -25.83
C GLY A 656 2.27 -26.30 -26.12
N PRO A 657 2.44 -25.80 -27.34
CA PRO A 657 1.94 -24.49 -27.77
C PRO A 657 0.41 -24.34 -27.70
N ASP A 658 -0.30 -25.47 -27.78
CA ASP A 658 -1.76 -25.55 -27.74
C ASP A 658 -2.32 -25.85 -26.35
N SER A 659 -1.45 -25.96 -25.34
CA SER A 659 -1.85 -26.07 -23.94
C SER A 659 -2.34 -24.72 -23.39
N TYR A 660 -3.24 -24.78 -22.41
CA TYR A 660 -3.82 -23.61 -21.77
C TYR A 660 -3.55 -23.63 -20.26
N LEU A 661 -3.32 -22.45 -19.69
CA LEU A 661 -3.23 -22.22 -18.26
C LEU A 661 -4.58 -21.67 -17.76
N LEU A 662 -5.24 -22.41 -16.87
CA LEU A 662 -6.50 -22.02 -16.23
C LEU A 662 -6.27 -21.19 -14.97
#